data_AF-A0A852U973-F1
#
_entry.id   AF-A0A852U973-F1
#
_cell.length_a   1.000
_cell.length_b   1.000
_cell.length_c   1.000
_cell.angle_alpha   90.00
_cell.angle_beta   90.00
_cell.angle_gamma   90.00
#
_symmetry.space_group_name_H-M   'P 1'
#
loop_
_entity.id
_entity.type
_entity.pdbx_description
1 polymer ?
#
loop_
_entity_poly.entity_id
_entity_poly.type
_entity_poly.pdbx_seq_one_letter_code
_entity_poly.pdbx_strand_id
1 'polypeptide(L)'
;MEGPEIKFSEVVLDNGKHGQRKIRFEAGRLAQQAQGSAVAYLDDETMLLSATSISKNPKENFDFFPLTIDVEERSYAAGKIPGSFFRREGRPSTEAILVCRLIDRPLRPSFVKGLRNEVQVVVTVLSIAPGEFYDALAINAASLSSQLSGVPFSGPIAGVRLALIDGQWVAFPKFEQLADAVFDLTVAGRLVTKADGTEDIAIMMVEAEATEHAWGLIQAGAQKPDEAVVAQGLEAAKPFLTQLVKAQQELADQAAKPVVEYPVFLPYTQEALDAVTALSHDGLVDVYQIAGKVERQDADDALKASVKEQIAAKIESGELDASVAGQVSAAYKTVTKDVVRGRILREGKRMDGRGVADIRQLDAEVDVVPRVHGSAIFQRGETQILGVTTLNMLKLEQQIDSLSPITSKRYLHHYNFPPYSTGETGRVGSPKRREIGHGFLAERAIVPVLPSREEFPYAIRQVSEALSSNGSTSMGSVCASTLSLLNAGVPLRAPVAGIAMGLVSDEVDGETRYAALTDILGAEDALGDMDFKVAGTAEFVTAIQLDTKLDGIPTSVLDGALTQARDARIQILDKAINAVIDTPDELAATAPRIISVRVPIDKIGEVIGPKGKVINQIQDDTGADISIEDDGTVYIGAVDGPSAEAARAAVNAIANPTNPEVGEQYLGTVVKIASFGAFVSLLPGKDGLLHISEVRKLAGGKRVENVEDVLGVGQKILVEITKVDDRGKLSLAPVVEEAAAEEGVALEAGAE
;
A
#
# COMPACT_ATOMS: atom_id res chain seq x y z
N MET A 1 -26.94 -10.00 -21.87
CA MET A 1 -27.20 -11.21 -22.71
C MET A 1 -28.61 -11.10 -23.33
N GLU A 2 -29.07 -12.05 -24.16
CA GLU A 2 -30.45 -12.07 -24.69
C GLU A 2 -31.26 -13.24 -24.11
N GLY A 3 -32.53 -13.00 -23.74
CA GLY A 3 -33.44 -14.00 -23.21
C GLY A 3 -34.63 -13.39 -22.44
N PRO A 4 -35.83 -13.98 -22.48
CA PRO A 4 -37.01 -13.46 -21.79
C PRO A 4 -36.91 -13.49 -20.25
N GLU A 5 -36.04 -14.33 -19.70
CA GLU A 5 -35.74 -14.43 -18.27
C GLU A 5 -34.87 -13.29 -17.74
N ILE A 6 -34.26 -12.52 -18.64
CA ILE A 6 -33.32 -11.48 -18.28
C ILE A 6 -34.08 -10.26 -17.79
N LYS A 7 -33.78 -9.86 -16.56
CA LYS A 7 -34.18 -8.57 -15.98
C LYS A 7 -32.95 -7.71 -15.82
N PHE A 8 -33.09 -6.42 -16.08
CA PHE A 8 -31.97 -5.49 -15.94
C PHE A 8 -32.46 -4.11 -15.50
N SER A 9 -31.55 -3.35 -14.92
CA SER A 9 -31.68 -1.92 -14.65
C SER A 9 -30.38 -1.23 -15.04
N GLU A 10 -30.46 0.05 -15.39
CA GLU A 10 -29.31 0.83 -15.83
C GLU A 10 -29.31 2.21 -15.19
N VAL A 11 -28.12 2.73 -14.94
CA VAL A 11 -27.90 4.07 -14.42
C VAL A 11 -26.71 4.70 -15.13
N VAL A 12 -26.83 5.99 -15.45
CA VAL A 12 -25.76 6.78 -16.06
C VAL A 12 -25.32 7.81 -15.03
N LEU A 13 -24.06 7.73 -14.62
CA LEU A 13 -23.43 8.69 -13.73
C LEU A 13 -22.77 9.78 -14.56
N ASP A 14 -23.14 11.03 -14.31
CA ASP A 14 -22.62 12.20 -15.02
C ASP A 14 -21.42 12.81 -14.27
N ASN A 15 -20.25 12.79 -14.91
CA ASN A 15 -19.03 13.44 -14.42
C ASN A 15 -18.76 14.77 -15.13
N GLY A 16 -19.75 15.37 -15.79
CA GLY A 16 -19.62 16.66 -16.47
C GLY A 16 -18.52 16.62 -17.54
N LYS A 17 -17.47 17.46 -17.37
CA LYS A 17 -16.36 17.54 -18.34
C LYS A 17 -15.56 16.24 -18.47
N HIS A 18 -15.65 15.34 -17.49
CA HIS A 18 -14.97 14.04 -17.49
C HIS A 18 -15.83 12.90 -18.07
N GLY A 19 -16.94 13.23 -18.73
CA GLY A 19 -17.78 12.27 -19.44
C GLY A 19 -18.83 11.60 -18.55
N GLN A 20 -19.35 10.47 -19.02
CA GLN A 20 -20.38 9.71 -18.33
C GLN A 20 -19.92 8.26 -18.16
N ARG A 21 -20.40 7.61 -17.09
CA ARG A 21 -20.17 6.19 -16.83
C ARG A 21 -21.52 5.49 -16.72
N LYS A 22 -21.71 4.40 -17.46
CA LYS A 22 -22.94 3.60 -17.43
C LYS A 22 -22.73 2.35 -16.60
N ILE A 23 -23.59 2.14 -15.61
CA ILE A 23 -23.64 0.90 -14.82
C ILE A 23 -24.94 0.18 -15.17
N ARG A 24 -24.82 -1.09 -15.52
CA ARG A 24 -25.96 -1.97 -15.81
C ARG A 24 -25.94 -3.16 -14.87
N PHE A 25 -27.06 -3.46 -14.27
CA PHE A 25 -27.28 -4.67 -13.48
C PHE A 25 -28.16 -5.63 -14.24
N GLU A 26 -27.82 -6.92 -14.27
CA GLU A 26 -28.56 -7.96 -14.98
C GLU A 26 -28.77 -9.19 -14.06
N ALA A 27 -29.94 -9.81 -14.11
CA ALA A 27 -30.27 -11.01 -13.35
C ALA A 27 -31.06 -12.01 -14.22
N GLY A 28 -31.10 -13.28 -13.77
CA GLY A 28 -31.97 -14.33 -14.34
C GLY A 28 -31.27 -15.34 -15.24
N ARG A 29 -30.18 -14.98 -15.95
CA ARG A 29 -29.51 -15.89 -16.90
C ARG A 29 -28.41 -16.76 -16.28
N LEU A 30 -27.48 -16.17 -15.55
CA LEU A 30 -26.28 -16.85 -15.05
C LEU A 30 -26.44 -17.36 -13.62
N ALA A 31 -25.75 -18.47 -13.31
CA ALA A 31 -25.68 -19.07 -11.98
C ALA A 31 -27.06 -19.29 -11.30
N GLN A 32 -28.06 -19.74 -12.06
CA GLN A 32 -29.46 -19.92 -11.60
C GLN A 32 -29.64 -20.87 -10.40
N GLN A 33 -28.63 -21.70 -10.09
CA GLN A 33 -28.63 -22.59 -8.92
C GLN A 33 -28.28 -21.86 -7.62
N ALA A 34 -27.62 -20.70 -7.69
CA ALA A 34 -27.35 -19.88 -6.51
C ALA A 34 -28.68 -19.32 -5.95
N GLN A 35 -28.71 -19.08 -4.64
CA GLN A 35 -29.85 -18.40 -4.03
C GLN A 35 -30.01 -17.01 -4.63
N GLY A 36 -28.93 -16.26 -4.81
CA GLY A 36 -28.95 -15.00 -5.55
C GLY A 36 -27.84 -14.93 -6.59
N SER A 37 -28.11 -14.30 -7.72
CA SER A 37 -27.14 -14.13 -8.81
C SER A 37 -27.40 -12.83 -9.55
N ALA A 38 -26.35 -12.04 -9.72
CA ALA A 38 -26.37 -10.77 -10.43
C ALA A 38 -25.12 -10.64 -11.29
N VAL A 39 -25.26 -9.99 -12.44
CA VAL A 39 -24.16 -9.53 -13.26
C VAL A 39 -24.16 -8.01 -13.23
N ALA A 40 -23.02 -7.41 -12.94
CA ALA A 40 -22.83 -5.97 -13.01
C ALA A 40 -21.89 -5.65 -14.16
N TYR A 41 -22.26 -4.64 -14.95
CA TYR A 41 -21.47 -4.13 -16.05
C TYR A 41 -21.09 -2.69 -15.81
N LEU A 42 -19.91 -2.31 -16.27
CA LEU A 42 -19.46 -0.94 -16.37
C LEU A 42 -19.09 -0.65 -17.82
N ASP A 43 -19.77 0.35 -18.40
CA ASP A 43 -19.70 0.76 -19.80
C ASP A 43 -19.88 -0.38 -20.82
N ASP A 44 -20.63 -1.42 -20.45
CA ASP A 44 -20.84 -2.67 -21.22
C ASP A 44 -19.57 -3.49 -21.53
N GLU A 45 -18.38 -3.06 -21.10
CA GLU A 45 -17.10 -3.72 -21.40
C GLU A 45 -16.58 -4.54 -20.20
N THR A 46 -16.64 -3.97 -19.00
CA THR A 46 -16.26 -4.66 -17.76
C THR A 46 -17.47 -5.41 -17.22
N MET A 47 -17.34 -6.70 -16.95
CA MET A 47 -18.43 -7.60 -16.54
C MET A 47 -18.02 -8.43 -15.34
N LEU A 48 -18.80 -8.35 -14.26
CA LEU A 48 -18.61 -9.10 -13.02
C LEU A 48 -19.84 -9.95 -12.76
N LEU A 49 -19.65 -11.25 -12.51
CA LEU A 49 -20.70 -12.13 -11.99
C LEU A 49 -20.57 -12.22 -10.48
N SER A 50 -21.64 -11.96 -9.75
CA SER A 50 -21.74 -12.25 -8.32
C SER A 50 -22.81 -13.30 -8.05
N ALA A 51 -22.46 -14.32 -7.28
CA ALA A 51 -23.37 -15.37 -6.84
C ALA A 51 -23.34 -15.52 -5.32
N THR A 52 -24.51 -15.46 -4.69
CA THR A 52 -24.70 -15.65 -3.25
C THR A 52 -25.33 -17.00 -2.98
N SER A 53 -24.63 -17.80 -2.19
CA SER A 53 -25.07 -19.12 -1.73
C SER A 53 -25.24 -19.14 -0.22
N ILE A 54 -26.29 -19.82 0.25
CA ILE A 54 -26.64 -19.87 1.68
C ILE A 54 -26.85 -21.33 2.07
N SER A 55 -26.21 -21.78 3.16
CA SER A 55 -26.42 -23.12 3.70
C SER A 55 -27.86 -23.28 4.18
N LYS A 56 -28.44 -24.47 3.99
CA LYS A 56 -29.78 -24.76 4.54
C LYS A 56 -29.78 -24.85 6.06
N ASN A 57 -28.73 -25.47 6.61
CA ASN A 57 -28.59 -25.69 8.05
C ASN A 57 -27.62 -24.65 8.64
N PRO A 58 -27.90 -24.12 9.84
CA PRO A 58 -26.95 -23.28 10.57
C PRO A 58 -25.73 -24.12 11.00
N LYS A 59 -24.58 -23.46 11.19
CA LYS A 59 -23.41 -24.10 11.78
C LYS A 59 -23.60 -24.24 13.28
N GLU A 60 -23.48 -25.47 13.77
CA GLU A 60 -23.42 -25.75 15.20
C GLU A 60 -22.07 -25.29 15.78
N ASN A 61 -22.07 -24.85 17.03
CA ASN A 61 -20.88 -24.39 17.77
C ASN A 61 -20.13 -23.18 17.18
N PHE A 62 -20.77 -22.41 16.30
CA PHE A 62 -20.28 -21.10 15.88
C PHE A 62 -20.92 -20.01 16.72
N ASP A 63 -20.10 -19.11 17.26
CA ASP A 63 -20.50 -17.92 18.02
C ASP A 63 -20.45 -16.62 17.20
N PHE A 64 -20.12 -16.72 15.91
CA PHE A 64 -20.08 -15.60 14.96
C PHE A 64 -20.86 -15.90 13.68
N PHE A 65 -21.16 -14.86 12.90
CA PHE A 65 -21.83 -14.97 11.60
C PHE A 65 -20.82 -15.41 10.51
N PRO A 66 -20.98 -16.63 9.93
CA PRO A 66 -20.04 -17.16 8.95
C PRO A 66 -20.32 -16.63 7.53
N LEU A 67 -19.97 -15.35 7.32
CA LEU A 67 -19.91 -14.72 6.00
C LEU A 67 -18.52 -14.86 5.39
N THR A 68 -18.48 -15.39 4.16
CA THR A 68 -17.27 -15.48 3.33
C THR A 68 -17.49 -14.71 2.03
N ILE A 69 -16.59 -13.79 1.73
CA ILE A 69 -16.53 -13.11 0.43
C ILE A 69 -15.30 -13.61 -0.34
N ASP A 70 -15.48 -14.01 -1.59
CA ASP A 70 -14.39 -14.40 -2.47
C ASP A 70 -14.45 -13.60 -3.79
N VAL A 71 -13.29 -13.10 -4.21
CA VAL A 71 -13.12 -12.38 -5.47
C VAL A 71 -12.17 -13.20 -6.34
N GLU A 72 -12.67 -13.66 -7.47
CA GLU A 72 -11.98 -14.51 -8.42
C GLU A 72 -11.61 -13.69 -9.66
N GLU A 73 -10.35 -13.28 -9.73
CA GLU A 73 -9.76 -12.69 -10.92
C GLU A 73 -9.47 -13.79 -11.93
N ARG A 74 -10.01 -13.66 -13.14
CA ARG A 74 -9.75 -14.60 -14.24
C ARG A 74 -8.86 -13.91 -15.26
N SER A 75 -7.70 -14.49 -15.60
CA SER A 75 -6.77 -13.83 -16.53
C SER A 75 -7.37 -13.65 -17.92
N TYR A 76 -8.33 -14.53 -18.30
CA TYR A 76 -9.09 -14.37 -19.53
C TYR A 76 -9.94 -13.10 -19.56
N ALA A 77 -10.27 -12.49 -18.41
CA ALA A 77 -11.03 -11.25 -18.35
C ALA A 77 -10.28 -10.10 -19.03
N ALA A 78 -8.95 -10.14 -19.01
CA ALA A 78 -8.05 -9.24 -19.73
C ALA A 78 -7.47 -9.87 -21.02
N GLY A 79 -8.00 -11.02 -21.46
CA GLY A 79 -7.48 -11.75 -22.64
C GLY A 79 -6.08 -12.35 -22.46
N LYS A 80 -5.63 -12.59 -21.22
CA LYS A 80 -4.27 -13.08 -20.90
C LYS A 80 -4.28 -14.55 -20.44
N ILE A 81 -3.18 -15.25 -20.69
CA ILE A 81 -2.85 -16.51 -20.03
C ILE A 81 -2.01 -16.18 -18.78
N PRO A 82 -2.30 -16.74 -17.59
CA PRO A 82 -1.54 -16.45 -16.37
C PRO A 82 -0.03 -16.66 -16.53
N GLY A 83 0.78 -15.75 -16.00
CA GLY A 83 2.25 -15.84 -16.03
C GLY A 83 2.83 -16.91 -15.12
N SER A 84 2.02 -17.46 -14.20
CA SER A 84 2.38 -18.55 -13.29
C SER A 84 2.93 -19.77 -14.04
N PHE A 85 3.82 -20.54 -13.39
CA PHE A 85 4.46 -21.73 -13.98
C PHE A 85 3.43 -22.73 -14.55
N PHE A 86 2.27 -22.87 -13.91
CA PHE A 86 1.21 -23.78 -14.31
C PHE A 86 0.25 -23.20 -15.36
N ARG A 87 0.41 -21.93 -15.76
CA ARG A 87 -0.51 -21.20 -16.67
C ARG A 87 -1.97 -21.24 -16.20
N ARG A 88 -2.15 -21.17 -14.88
CA ARG A 88 -3.44 -21.21 -14.18
C ARG A 88 -3.45 -20.22 -13.02
N GLU A 89 -4.61 -19.64 -12.73
CA GLU A 89 -4.80 -18.82 -11.55
C GLU A 89 -4.49 -19.63 -10.28
N GLY A 90 -3.72 -19.04 -9.38
CA GLY A 90 -3.24 -19.67 -8.15
C GLY A 90 -3.90 -19.08 -6.92
N ARG A 91 -3.07 -18.67 -5.95
CA ARG A 91 -3.54 -17.91 -4.79
C ARG A 91 -4.17 -16.58 -5.25
N PRO A 92 -5.20 -16.07 -4.54
CA PRO A 92 -5.73 -14.74 -4.80
C PRO A 92 -4.62 -13.67 -4.77
N SER A 93 -4.73 -12.69 -5.67
CA SER A 93 -3.86 -11.53 -5.69
C SER A 93 -4.10 -10.65 -4.46
N THR A 94 -3.15 -9.75 -4.16
CA THR A 94 -3.33 -8.75 -3.10
C THR A 94 -4.58 -7.91 -3.34
N GLU A 95 -4.79 -7.48 -4.59
CA GLU A 95 -5.97 -6.71 -5.02
C GLU A 95 -7.27 -7.47 -4.76
N ALA A 96 -7.38 -8.72 -5.21
CA ALA A 96 -8.57 -9.54 -4.96
C ALA A 96 -8.88 -9.68 -3.45
N ILE A 97 -7.85 -9.89 -2.62
CA ILE A 97 -8.01 -9.96 -1.16
C ILE A 97 -8.50 -8.64 -0.56
N LEU A 98 -8.00 -7.51 -1.06
CA LEU A 98 -8.44 -6.18 -0.63
C LEU A 98 -9.88 -5.93 -1.05
N VAL A 99 -10.28 -6.30 -2.28
CA VAL A 99 -11.66 -6.19 -2.75
C VAL A 99 -12.60 -7.09 -1.93
N CYS A 100 -12.18 -8.31 -1.56
CA CYS A 100 -12.97 -9.13 -0.61
C CYS A 100 -13.26 -8.37 0.69
N ARG A 101 -12.28 -7.63 1.22
CA ARG A 101 -12.45 -6.83 2.44
C ARG A 101 -13.34 -5.62 2.21
N LEU A 102 -13.18 -4.92 1.07
CA LEU A 102 -14.02 -3.77 0.69
C LEU A 102 -15.49 -4.17 0.57
N ILE A 103 -15.79 -5.38 0.12
CA ILE A 103 -17.15 -5.93 0.06
C ILE A 103 -17.63 -6.38 1.45
N ASP A 104 -16.83 -7.14 2.20
CA ASP A 104 -17.22 -7.72 3.49
C ASP A 104 -17.62 -6.64 4.50
N ARG A 105 -16.82 -5.58 4.63
CA ARG A 105 -16.98 -4.49 5.60
C ARG A 105 -18.39 -3.87 5.61
N PRO A 106 -18.95 -3.40 4.48
CA PRO A 106 -20.32 -2.85 4.45
C PRO A 106 -21.41 -3.93 4.41
N LEU A 107 -21.17 -5.12 3.83
CA LEU A 107 -22.20 -6.17 3.74
C LEU A 107 -22.46 -6.85 5.08
N ARG A 108 -21.42 -7.20 5.83
CA ARG A 108 -21.51 -7.95 7.10
C ARG A 108 -22.51 -7.35 8.11
N PRO A 109 -22.49 -6.05 8.44
CA PRO A 109 -23.45 -5.48 9.39
C PRO A 109 -24.89 -5.42 8.87
N SER A 110 -25.10 -5.62 7.57
CA SER A 110 -26.42 -5.54 6.92
C SER A 110 -27.16 -6.87 6.92
N PHE A 111 -26.58 -7.96 7.43
CA PHE A 111 -27.32 -9.20 7.65
C PHE A 111 -28.01 -9.17 9.02
N VAL A 112 -29.17 -9.82 9.12
CA VAL A 112 -29.89 -9.93 10.40
C VAL A 112 -28.99 -10.52 11.50
N LYS A 113 -29.04 -9.92 12.69
CA LYS A 113 -28.29 -10.41 13.86
C LYS A 113 -28.72 -11.82 14.24
N GLY A 114 -27.74 -12.64 14.65
CA GLY A 114 -27.96 -14.01 15.08
C GLY A 114 -28.03 -15.04 13.94
N LEU A 115 -27.84 -14.63 12.68
CA LEU A 115 -27.73 -15.57 11.57
C LEU A 115 -26.47 -16.45 11.74
N ARG A 116 -26.65 -17.78 11.69
CA ARG A 116 -25.56 -18.78 11.78
C ARG A 116 -25.44 -19.67 10.54
N ASN A 117 -26.26 -19.42 9.53
CA ASN A 117 -26.13 -20.05 8.23
C ASN A 117 -24.87 -19.52 7.54
N GLU A 118 -24.14 -20.43 6.89
CA GLU A 118 -22.98 -20.06 6.08
C GLU A 118 -23.47 -19.32 4.85
N VAL A 119 -22.99 -18.08 4.68
CA VAL A 119 -23.28 -17.25 3.53
C VAL A 119 -21.97 -17.07 2.78
N GLN A 120 -21.95 -17.46 1.50
CA GLN A 120 -20.81 -17.25 0.63
C GLN A 120 -21.24 -16.37 -0.55
N VAL A 121 -20.50 -15.28 -0.76
CA VAL A 121 -20.65 -14.41 -1.92
C VAL A 121 -19.38 -14.52 -2.75
N VAL A 122 -19.51 -15.03 -3.97
CA VAL A 122 -18.40 -15.17 -4.91
C VAL A 122 -18.59 -14.17 -6.04
N VAL A 123 -17.64 -13.24 -6.18
CA VAL A 123 -17.56 -12.30 -7.31
C VAL A 123 -16.48 -12.78 -8.26
N THR A 124 -16.83 -13.03 -9.52
CA THR A 124 -15.90 -13.41 -10.58
C THR A 124 -15.79 -12.28 -11.60
N VAL A 125 -14.58 -11.78 -11.84
CA VAL A 125 -14.33 -10.82 -12.91
C VAL A 125 -14.26 -11.59 -14.23
N LEU A 126 -15.28 -11.43 -15.08
CA LEU A 126 -15.42 -12.17 -16.34
C LEU A 126 -14.84 -11.41 -17.54
N SER A 127 -14.90 -10.08 -17.51
CA SER A 127 -14.30 -9.17 -18.49
C SER A 127 -13.86 -7.91 -17.76
N ILE A 128 -12.74 -7.33 -18.15
CA ILE A 128 -12.28 -6.04 -17.64
C ILE A 128 -11.69 -5.21 -18.79
N ALA A 129 -12.22 -4.01 -18.96
CA ALA A 129 -11.67 -3.05 -19.92
C ALA A 129 -10.27 -2.59 -19.48
N PRO A 130 -9.34 -2.31 -20.41
CA PRO A 130 -8.04 -1.74 -20.07
C PRO A 130 -8.16 -0.45 -19.26
N GLY A 131 -7.38 -0.34 -18.18
CA GLY A 131 -7.37 0.85 -17.31
C GLY A 131 -8.60 0.99 -16.41
N GLU A 132 -9.40 -0.06 -16.23
CA GLU A 132 -10.59 -0.02 -15.37
C GLU A 132 -10.32 -0.54 -13.96
N PHE A 133 -11.02 0.02 -12.97
CA PHE A 133 -11.12 -0.54 -11.62
C PHE A 133 -12.42 -1.33 -11.47
N TYR A 134 -12.33 -2.57 -10.97
CA TYR A 134 -13.50 -3.42 -10.78
C TYR A 134 -14.03 -3.41 -9.33
N ASP A 135 -13.32 -2.81 -8.40
CA ASP A 135 -13.54 -2.92 -6.96
C ASP A 135 -14.89 -2.33 -6.49
N ALA A 136 -15.19 -1.08 -6.88
CA ALA A 136 -16.47 -0.45 -6.55
C ALA A 136 -17.65 -1.18 -7.22
N LEU A 137 -17.49 -1.62 -8.47
CA LEU A 137 -18.50 -2.42 -9.18
C LEU A 137 -18.75 -3.76 -8.47
N ALA A 138 -17.70 -4.38 -7.91
CA ALA A 138 -17.80 -5.64 -7.18
C ALA A 138 -18.64 -5.50 -5.91
N ILE A 139 -18.57 -4.37 -5.20
CA ILE A 139 -19.47 -4.07 -4.06
C ILE A 139 -20.93 -4.07 -4.51
N ASN A 140 -21.25 -3.38 -5.61
CA ASN A 140 -22.61 -3.32 -6.14
C ASN A 140 -23.10 -4.71 -6.60
N ALA A 141 -22.25 -5.49 -7.27
CA ALA A 141 -22.58 -6.85 -7.71
C ALA A 141 -22.88 -7.77 -6.52
N ALA A 142 -22.04 -7.73 -5.48
CA ALA A 142 -22.18 -8.52 -4.26
C ALA A 142 -23.41 -8.15 -3.42
N SER A 143 -23.69 -6.84 -3.33
CA SER A 143 -24.92 -6.33 -2.70
C SER A 143 -26.16 -6.86 -3.42
N LEU A 144 -26.20 -6.73 -4.75
CA LEU A 144 -27.37 -7.11 -5.53
C LEU A 144 -27.61 -8.62 -5.54
N SER A 145 -26.56 -9.44 -5.71
CA SER A 145 -26.72 -10.90 -5.60
C SER A 145 -27.21 -11.31 -4.21
N SER A 146 -26.76 -10.63 -3.14
CA SER A 146 -27.26 -10.85 -1.78
C SER A 146 -28.73 -10.44 -1.62
N GLN A 147 -29.12 -9.28 -2.16
CA GLN A 147 -30.51 -8.80 -2.17
C GLN A 147 -31.44 -9.76 -2.91
N LEU A 148 -31.01 -10.28 -4.07
CA LEU A 148 -31.80 -11.22 -4.88
C LEU A 148 -31.95 -12.60 -4.23
N SER A 149 -31.11 -12.92 -3.25
CA SER A 149 -31.04 -14.27 -2.67
C SER A 149 -32.21 -14.64 -1.76
N GLY A 150 -32.97 -13.65 -1.27
CA GLY A 150 -33.99 -13.84 -0.25
C GLY A 150 -33.44 -14.04 1.16
N VAL A 151 -32.13 -13.86 1.38
CA VAL A 151 -31.57 -13.81 2.74
C VAL A 151 -32.03 -12.54 3.47
N PRO A 152 -32.27 -12.58 4.79
CA PRO A 152 -32.56 -11.38 5.57
C PRO A 152 -31.37 -10.40 5.58
N PHE A 153 -31.40 -9.46 4.63
CA PHE A 153 -30.35 -8.49 4.34
C PHE A 153 -30.96 -7.09 4.15
N SER A 154 -30.42 -6.09 4.85
CA SER A 154 -30.88 -4.70 4.86
C SER A 154 -30.18 -3.85 3.79
N GLY A 155 -30.10 -4.37 2.57
CA GLY A 155 -29.62 -3.66 1.38
C GLY A 155 -30.76 -3.00 0.58
N PRO A 156 -30.46 -2.53 -0.65
CA PRO A 156 -29.18 -2.60 -1.34
C PRO A 156 -28.13 -1.64 -0.77
N ILE A 157 -26.86 -2.05 -0.90
CA ILE A 157 -25.68 -1.26 -0.59
C ILE A 157 -25.02 -0.89 -1.92
N ALA A 158 -24.71 0.40 -2.11
CA ALA A 158 -23.94 0.85 -3.26
C ALA A 158 -22.47 1.08 -2.87
N GLY A 159 -21.58 0.87 -3.83
CA GLY A 159 -20.17 1.26 -3.75
C GLY A 159 -19.81 2.18 -4.91
N VAL A 160 -19.03 3.23 -4.65
CA VAL A 160 -18.52 4.16 -5.68
C VAL A 160 -17.06 4.47 -5.39
N ARG A 161 -16.25 4.55 -6.44
CA ARG A 161 -14.90 5.11 -6.40
C ARG A 161 -14.95 6.53 -6.95
N LEU A 162 -14.32 7.48 -6.27
CA LEU A 162 -14.20 8.87 -6.65
C LEU A 162 -12.73 9.28 -6.67
N ALA A 163 -12.33 10.06 -7.68
CA ALA A 163 -11.04 10.74 -7.67
C ALA A 163 -11.24 12.26 -7.72
N LEU A 164 -10.43 13.01 -6.97
CA LEU A 164 -10.40 14.46 -7.00
C LEU A 164 -9.45 14.93 -8.10
N ILE A 165 -10.01 15.35 -9.23
CA ILE A 165 -9.29 15.77 -10.44
C ILE A 165 -9.71 17.21 -10.77
N ASP A 166 -8.75 18.13 -10.89
CA ASP A 166 -9.02 19.57 -11.14
C ASP A 166 -10.08 20.19 -10.20
N GLY A 167 -10.13 19.77 -8.93
CA GLY A 167 -11.12 20.24 -7.95
C GLY A 167 -12.53 19.64 -8.11
N GLN A 168 -12.72 18.66 -9.00
CA GLN A 168 -13.97 17.93 -9.18
C GLN A 168 -13.83 16.46 -8.71
N TRP A 169 -14.83 15.96 -7.98
CA TRP A 169 -14.95 14.54 -7.66
C TRP A 169 -15.57 13.78 -8.84
N VAL A 170 -14.78 12.91 -9.47
CA VAL A 170 -15.14 12.12 -10.65
C VAL A 170 -15.45 10.69 -10.24
N ALA A 171 -16.68 10.22 -10.50
CA ALA A 171 -17.14 8.86 -10.17
C ALA A 171 -16.69 7.83 -11.19
N PHE A 172 -16.25 6.67 -10.70
CA PHE A 172 -15.58 5.63 -11.47
C PHE A 172 -14.53 6.25 -12.41
N PRO A 173 -13.42 6.79 -11.88
CA PRO A 173 -12.33 7.25 -12.72
C PRO A 173 -11.66 6.05 -13.41
N LYS A 174 -11.13 6.25 -14.61
CA LYS A 174 -10.17 5.31 -15.21
C LYS A 174 -8.80 5.47 -14.56
N PHE A 175 -7.99 4.41 -14.60
CA PHE A 175 -6.63 4.40 -14.05
C PHE A 175 -5.78 5.55 -14.58
N GLU A 176 -5.85 5.83 -15.88
CA GLU A 176 -5.10 6.94 -16.51
C GLU A 176 -5.46 8.31 -15.93
N GLN A 177 -6.69 8.49 -15.46
CA GLN A 177 -7.14 9.76 -14.86
C GLN A 177 -6.56 9.98 -13.46
N LEU A 178 -6.03 8.94 -12.80
CA LEU A 178 -5.37 9.10 -11.51
C LEU A 178 -4.02 9.82 -11.59
N ALA A 179 -3.44 9.94 -12.79
CA ALA A 179 -2.26 10.74 -13.03
C ALA A 179 -2.48 12.23 -12.67
N ASP A 180 -3.71 12.71 -12.84
CA ASP A 180 -4.13 14.08 -12.55
C ASP A 180 -4.95 14.22 -11.26
N ALA A 181 -5.09 13.12 -10.50
CA ALA A 181 -5.86 13.10 -9.26
C ALA A 181 -4.98 13.35 -8.04
N VAL A 182 -5.43 14.17 -7.10
CA VAL A 182 -4.75 14.37 -5.81
C VAL A 182 -5.23 13.40 -4.72
N PHE A 183 -6.41 12.82 -4.89
CA PHE A 183 -7.03 11.93 -3.91
C PHE A 183 -7.95 10.93 -4.59
N ASP A 184 -7.99 9.72 -4.06
CA ASP A 184 -8.76 8.57 -4.56
C ASP A 184 -9.51 7.93 -3.38
N LEU A 185 -10.81 7.71 -3.55
CA LEU A 185 -11.76 7.47 -2.46
C LEU A 185 -12.80 6.45 -2.89
N THR A 186 -12.82 5.28 -2.26
CA THR A 186 -13.90 4.29 -2.38
C THR A 186 -14.84 4.40 -1.18
N VAL A 187 -16.12 4.66 -1.44
CA VAL A 187 -17.18 4.79 -0.44
C VAL A 187 -18.26 3.76 -0.69
N ALA A 188 -18.75 3.12 0.37
CA ALA A 188 -19.96 2.31 0.31
C ALA A 188 -20.99 2.80 1.34
N GLY A 189 -22.26 2.75 0.94
CA GLY A 189 -23.37 3.19 1.78
C GLY A 189 -24.71 2.66 1.30
N ARG A 190 -25.72 2.84 2.16
CA ARG A 190 -27.11 2.44 1.88
C ARG A 190 -28.05 3.62 2.04
N LEU A 191 -29.16 3.57 1.31
CA LEU A 191 -30.23 4.56 1.46
C LEU A 191 -30.97 4.32 2.78
N VAL A 192 -31.13 5.38 3.56
CA VAL A 192 -31.93 5.39 4.78
C VAL A 192 -33.00 6.47 4.66
N THR A 193 -34.19 6.17 5.17
CA THR A 193 -35.29 7.14 5.26
C THR A 193 -35.40 7.58 6.71
N LYS A 194 -35.17 8.86 6.97
CA LYS A 194 -35.27 9.46 8.31
C LYS A 194 -36.74 9.51 8.75
N ALA A 195 -36.97 9.73 10.05
CA ALA A 195 -38.32 9.79 10.63
C ALA A 195 -39.20 10.91 10.02
N ASP A 196 -38.58 11.96 9.46
CA ASP A 196 -39.25 13.06 8.76
C ASP A 196 -39.56 12.75 7.28
N GLY A 197 -39.23 11.55 6.80
CA GLY A 197 -39.45 11.10 5.43
C GLY A 197 -38.34 11.49 4.44
N THR A 198 -37.28 12.16 4.89
CA THR A 198 -36.15 12.51 4.02
C THR A 198 -35.26 11.29 3.75
N GLU A 199 -34.85 11.12 2.49
CA GLU A 199 -33.86 10.10 2.09
C GLU A 199 -32.44 10.66 2.24
N ASP A 200 -31.54 9.86 2.80
CA ASP A 200 -30.11 10.18 2.92
C ASP A 200 -29.28 8.90 2.73
N ILE A 201 -27.98 9.05 2.50
CA ILE A 201 -27.06 7.92 2.44
C ILE A 201 -26.34 7.77 3.78
N ALA A 202 -26.58 6.63 4.41
CA ALA A 202 -25.75 6.15 5.51
C ALA A 202 -24.46 5.57 4.93
N ILE A 203 -23.37 6.33 5.01
CA ILE A 203 -22.02 5.84 4.67
C ILE A 203 -21.66 4.76 5.68
N MET A 204 -21.24 3.60 5.19
CA MET A 204 -20.91 2.43 6.02
C MET A 204 -19.40 2.14 6.03
N MET A 205 -18.75 2.41 4.90
CA MET A 205 -17.34 2.08 4.69
C MET A 205 -16.68 3.14 3.81
N VAL A 206 -15.47 3.53 4.19
CA VAL A 206 -14.57 4.36 3.39
C VAL A 206 -13.19 3.72 3.35
N GLU A 207 -12.57 3.76 2.18
CA GLU A 207 -11.16 3.51 1.95
C GLU A 207 -10.64 4.60 1.01
N ALA A 208 -9.63 5.36 1.42
CA ALA A 208 -9.14 6.50 0.66
C ALA A 208 -7.63 6.67 0.78
N GLU A 209 -7.04 7.27 -0.25
CA GLU A 209 -5.62 7.58 -0.33
C GLU A 209 -5.36 8.87 -1.13
N ALA A 210 -4.31 9.59 -0.78
CA ALA A 210 -3.68 10.50 -1.73
C ALA A 210 -2.95 9.67 -2.78
N THR A 211 -2.91 10.14 -4.02
CA THR A 211 -2.24 9.41 -5.11
C THR A 211 -0.71 9.57 -5.04
N GLU A 212 0.03 8.75 -5.78
CA GLU A 212 1.49 8.90 -5.95
C GLU A 212 1.88 10.27 -6.55
N HIS A 213 1.01 10.84 -7.39
CA HIS A 213 1.21 12.12 -8.05
C HIS A 213 0.76 13.32 -7.20
N ALA A 214 0.02 13.08 -6.11
CA ALA A 214 -0.60 14.12 -5.29
C ALA A 214 0.42 15.17 -4.84
N TRP A 215 1.60 14.75 -4.38
CA TRP A 215 2.64 15.68 -3.96
C TRP A 215 3.03 16.67 -5.06
N GLY A 216 3.34 16.16 -6.26
CA GLY A 216 3.74 17.00 -7.40
C GLY A 216 2.62 17.94 -7.85
N LEU A 217 1.39 17.43 -7.90
CA LEU A 217 0.21 18.22 -8.27
C LEU A 217 -0.08 19.33 -7.24
N ILE A 218 0.02 19.04 -5.95
CA ILE A 218 -0.18 20.03 -4.88
C ILE A 218 0.90 21.13 -4.96
N GLN A 219 2.16 20.76 -5.18
CA GLN A 219 3.24 21.74 -5.40
C GLN A 219 3.02 22.58 -6.67
N ALA A 220 2.35 22.03 -7.68
CA ALA A 220 1.93 22.75 -8.88
C ALA A 220 0.66 23.61 -8.68
N GLY A 221 0.07 23.64 -7.49
CA GLY A 221 -1.08 24.47 -7.13
C GLY A 221 -2.43 23.76 -7.12
N ALA A 222 -2.46 22.43 -7.25
CA ALA A 222 -3.70 21.67 -7.09
C ALA A 222 -4.22 21.75 -5.64
N GLN A 223 -5.54 21.56 -5.49
CA GLN A 223 -6.19 21.58 -4.19
C GLN A 223 -5.66 20.43 -3.31
N LYS A 224 -5.14 20.75 -2.13
CA LYS A 224 -4.69 19.74 -1.17
C LYS A 224 -5.87 18.94 -0.58
N PRO A 225 -5.74 17.62 -0.36
CA PRO A 225 -6.76 16.82 0.30
C PRO A 225 -6.64 16.96 1.83
N ASP A 226 -7.04 18.11 2.35
CA ASP A 226 -7.20 18.31 3.80
C ASP A 226 -8.52 17.71 4.32
N GLU A 227 -8.73 17.76 5.63
CA GLU A 227 -9.91 17.19 6.30
C GLU A 227 -11.23 17.69 5.72
N ALA A 228 -11.30 18.98 5.34
CA ALA A 228 -12.51 19.56 4.76
C ALA A 228 -12.75 19.06 3.33
N VAL A 229 -11.71 18.95 2.53
CA VAL A 229 -11.81 18.39 1.16
C VAL A 229 -12.22 16.92 1.19
N VAL A 230 -11.67 16.14 2.11
CA VAL A 230 -12.09 14.75 2.32
C VAL A 230 -13.58 14.67 2.67
N ALA A 231 -14.05 15.49 3.61
CA ALA A 231 -15.46 15.52 4.00
C ALA A 231 -16.36 15.88 2.81
N GLN A 232 -15.94 16.84 1.96
CA GLN A 232 -16.62 17.16 0.71
C GLN A 232 -16.71 15.96 -0.24
N GLY A 233 -15.67 15.12 -0.32
CA GLY A 233 -15.68 13.89 -1.12
C GLY A 233 -16.73 12.89 -0.66
N LEU A 234 -16.93 12.76 0.65
CA LEU A 234 -17.97 11.90 1.23
C LEU A 234 -19.38 12.40 0.89
N GLU A 235 -19.60 13.72 0.96
CA GLU A 235 -20.87 14.32 0.52
C GLU A 235 -21.08 14.19 -0.99
N ALA A 236 -20.02 14.37 -1.80
CA ALA A 236 -20.05 14.19 -3.25
C ALA A 236 -20.36 12.74 -3.67
N ALA A 237 -20.06 11.74 -2.82
CA ALA A 237 -20.38 10.35 -3.07
C ALA A 237 -21.89 10.05 -2.97
N LYS A 238 -22.62 10.75 -2.09
CA LYS A 238 -24.01 10.42 -1.76
C LYS A 238 -24.93 10.41 -3.00
N PRO A 239 -24.93 11.41 -3.90
CA PRO A 239 -25.80 11.39 -5.08
C PRO A 239 -25.53 10.21 -6.01
N PHE A 240 -24.27 9.79 -6.18
CA PHE A 240 -23.92 8.62 -6.99
C PHE A 240 -24.37 7.33 -6.32
N LEU A 241 -24.15 7.21 -5.00
CA LEU A 241 -24.62 6.07 -4.21
C LEU A 241 -26.14 5.95 -4.25
N THR A 242 -26.90 7.05 -4.12
CA THR A 242 -28.36 7.04 -4.24
C THR A 242 -28.82 6.50 -5.58
N GLN A 243 -28.20 6.93 -6.68
CA GLN A 243 -28.55 6.44 -8.01
C GLN A 243 -28.26 4.93 -8.17
N LEU A 244 -27.11 4.46 -7.68
CA LEU A 244 -26.75 3.04 -7.70
C LEU A 244 -27.67 2.18 -6.83
N VAL A 245 -28.03 2.64 -5.62
CA VAL A 245 -28.99 1.93 -4.75
C VAL A 245 -30.35 1.82 -5.43
N LYS A 246 -30.83 2.92 -6.04
CA LYS A 246 -32.14 2.93 -6.74
C LYS A 246 -32.14 1.97 -7.93
N ALA A 247 -31.06 1.92 -8.72
CA ALA A 247 -30.94 0.96 -9.81
C ALA A 247 -30.90 -0.50 -9.31
N GLN A 248 -30.20 -0.79 -8.21
CA GLN A 248 -30.21 -2.12 -7.59
C GLN A 248 -31.62 -2.48 -7.08
N GLN A 249 -32.31 -1.54 -6.44
CA GLN A 249 -33.67 -1.74 -5.93
C GLN A 249 -34.66 -1.99 -7.07
N GLU A 250 -34.56 -1.24 -8.17
CA GLU A 250 -35.40 -1.43 -9.36
C GLU A 250 -35.26 -2.85 -9.94
N LEU A 251 -34.06 -3.43 -9.93
CA LEU A 251 -33.88 -4.82 -10.36
C LEU A 251 -34.39 -5.81 -9.30
N ALA A 252 -34.19 -5.52 -8.02
CA ALA A 252 -34.69 -6.34 -6.93
C ALA A 252 -36.22 -6.44 -6.94
N ASP A 253 -36.93 -5.35 -7.20
CA ASP A 253 -38.39 -5.32 -7.31
C ASP A 253 -38.93 -6.23 -8.44
N GLN A 254 -38.10 -6.51 -9.45
CA GLN A 254 -38.45 -7.35 -10.59
C GLN A 254 -38.07 -8.83 -10.41
N ALA A 255 -37.01 -9.11 -9.64
CA ALA A 255 -36.31 -10.40 -9.69
C ALA A 255 -35.93 -10.99 -8.33
N ALA A 256 -36.07 -10.26 -7.23
CA ALA A 256 -35.71 -10.76 -5.91
C ALA A 256 -36.60 -11.92 -5.49
N LYS A 257 -35.99 -12.93 -4.87
CA LYS A 257 -36.73 -14.02 -4.24
C LYS A 257 -37.41 -13.50 -2.97
N PRO A 258 -38.56 -14.07 -2.58
CA PRO A 258 -39.16 -13.78 -1.29
C PRO A 258 -38.16 -14.01 -0.15
N VAL A 259 -38.20 -13.13 0.86
CA VAL A 259 -37.35 -13.28 2.03
C VAL A 259 -37.67 -14.60 2.72
N VAL A 260 -36.65 -15.41 2.95
CA VAL A 260 -36.75 -16.70 3.63
C VAL A 260 -36.54 -16.48 5.13
N GLU A 261 -37.37 -17.11 5.94
CA GLU A 261 -37.18 -17.14 7.38
C GLU A 261 -36.06 -18.11 7.75
N TYR A 262 -34.98 -17.57 8.33
CA TYR A 262 -33.89 -18.35 8.89
C TYR A 262 -33.98 -18.35 10.42
N PRO A 263 -33.65 -19.46 11.09
CA PRO A 263 -33.52 -19.46 12.55
C PRO A 263 -32.43 -18.47 12.96
N VAL A 264 -32.77 -17.56 13.86
CA VAL A 264 -31.83 -16.62 14.46
C VAL A 264 -31.45 -17.08 15.85
N PHE A 265 -30.17 -16.96 16.16
CA PHE A 265 -29.58 -17.37 17.42
C PHE A 265 -29.06 -16.12 18.12
N LEU A 266 -29.99 -15.43 18.78
CA LEU A 266 -29.63 -14.27 19.59
C LEU A 266 -28.68 -14.68 20.72
N PRO A 267 -27.76 -13.80 21.11
CA PRO A 267 -26.78 -14.10 22.15
C PRO A 267 -27.40 -14.29 23.54
N TYR A 268 -28.58 -13.71 23.79
CA TYR A 268 -29.31 -13.78 25.06
C TYR A 268 -30.79 -13.41 24.88
N THR A 269 -31.61 -13.77 25.85
CA THR A 269 -33.00 -13.33 26.02
C THR A 269 -33.06 -12.04 26.85
N GLN A 270 -34.20 -11.34 26.82
CA GLN A 270 -34.40 -10.15 27.67
C GLN A 270 -34.32 -10.49 29.15
N GLU A 271 -34.89 -11.62 29.56
CA GLU A 271 -34.82 -12.12 30.94
C GLU A 271 -33.36 -12.31 31.41
N ALA A 272 -32.51 -12.90 30.56
CA ALA A 272 -31.09 -13.04 30.85
C ALA A 272 -30.39 -11.68 30.97
N LEU A 273 -30.71 -10.73 30.09
CA LEU A 273 -30.15 -9.38 30.14
C LEU A 273 -30.56 -8.65 31.42
N ASP A 274 -31.84 -8.68 31.78
CA ASP A 274 -32.37 -8.01 32.97
C ASP A 274 -31.74 -8.59 34.25
N ALA A 275 -31.66 -9.92 34.34
CA ALA A 275 -31.06 -10.60 35.48
C ALA A 275 -29.56 -10.28 35.62
N VAL A 276 -28.81 -10.28 34.52
CA VAL A 276 -27.39 -9.92 34.54
C VAL A 276 -27.19 -8.44 34.85
N THR A 277 -28.02 -7.56 34.30
CA THR A 277 -27.96 -6.11 34.57
C THR A 277 -28.12 -5.84 36.06
N ALA A 278 -29.15 -6.42 36.69
CA ALA A 278 -29.42 -6.25 38.12
C ALA A 278 -28.27 -6.70 39.04
N LEU A 279 -27.43 -7.63 38.59
CA LEU A 279 -26.33 -8.19 39.38
C LEU A 279 -24.95 -7.58 39.06
N SER A 280 -24.79 -6.99 37.87
CA SER A 280 -23.48 -6.57 37.36
C SER A 280 -23.33 -5.07 37.17
N HIS A 281 -24.41 -4.31 36.96
CA HIS A 281 -24.33 -2.91 36.54
C HIS A 281 -23.49 -2.05 37.49
N ASP A 282 -23.82 -2.04 38.78
CA ASP A 282 -23.13 -1.17 39.76
C ASP A 282 -21.67 -1.61 39.96
N GLY A 283 -21.42 -2.92 40.00
CA GLY A 283 -20.06 -3.44 40.05
C GLY A 283 -19.24 -3.07 38.80
N LEU A 284 -19.86 -3.08 37.61
CA LEU A 284 -19.23 -2.66 36.37
C LEU A 284 -18.90 -1.16 36.38
N VAL A 285 -19.76 -0.33 36.97
CA VAL A 285 -19.49 1.11 37.14
C VAL A 285 -18.20 1.33 37.95
N ASP A 286 -18.00 0.56 39.01
CA ASP A 286 -16.78 0.63 39.83
C ASP A 286 -15.56 0.05 39.11
N VAL A 287 -15.70 -1.13 38.50
CA VAL A 287 -14.62 -1.81 37.74
C VAL A 287 -14.09 -0.91 36.63
N TYR A 288 -14.97 -0.30 35.83
CA TYR A 288 -14.54 0.52 34.70
C TYR A 288 -14.10 1.93 35.09
N GLN A 289 -13.98 2.25 36.39
CA GLN A 289 -13.23 3.39 36.92
C GLN A 289 -11.73 3.08 37.14
N ILE A 290 -11.34 1.81 37.17
CA ILE A 290 -9.96 1.37 37.36
C ILE A 290 -9.15 1.64 36.09
N ALA A 291 -8.14 2.52 36.18
CA ALA A 291 -7.32 2.91 35.03
C ALA A 291 -6.37 1.78 34.57
N GLY A 292 -5.76 1.06 35.52
CA GLY A 292 -4.80 -0.01 35.25
C GLY A 292 -5.44 -1.20 34.53
N LYS A 293 -4.90 -1.60 33.37
CA LYS A 293 -5.50 -2.66 32.54
C LYS A 293 -5.60 -4.02 33.23
N VAL A 294 -4.50 -4.49 33.83
CA VAL A 294 -4.45 -5.81 34.49
C VAL A 294 -5.37 -5.83 35.70
N GLU A 295 -5.27 -4.81 36.57
CA GLU A 295 -6.13 -4.67 37.74
C GLU A 295 -7.62 -4.61 37.37
N ARG A 296 -7.97 -3.85 36.31
CA ARG A 296 -9.34 -3.80 35.79
C ARG A 296 -9.80 -5.15 35.24
N GLN A 297 -8.94 -5.85 34.50
CA GLN A 297 -9.26 -7.16 33.94
C GLN A 297 -9.50 -8.19 35.05
N ASP A 298 -8.65 -8.22 36.06
CA ASP A 298 -8.80 -9.13 37.21
C ASP A 298 -10.10 -8.82 37.98
N ALA A 299 -10.43 -7.54 38.16
CA ALA A 299 -11.68 -7.12 38.81
C ALA A 299 -12.92 -7.45 37.96
N ASP A 300 -12.87 -7.25 36.63
CA ASP A 300 -13.96 -7.62 35.71
C ASP A 300 -14.17 -9.14 35.69
N ASP A 301 -13.09 -9.93 35.65
CA ASP A 301 -13.16 -11.39 35.65
C ASP A 301 -13.72 -11.92 36.98
N ALA A 302 -13.33 -11.34 38.11
CA ALA A 302 -13.89 -11.66 39.42
C ALA A 302 -15.38 -11.32 39.51
N LEU A 303 -15.79 -10.14 39.03
CA LEU A 303 -17.20 -9.73 38.99
C LEU A 303 -18.02 -10.67 38.10
N LYS A 304 -17.53 -10.95 36.89
CA LYS A 304 -18.18 -11.85 35.95
C LYS A 304 -18.32 -13.27 36.49
N ALA A 305 -17.31 -13.78 37.21
CA ALA A 305 -17.40 -15.07 37.89
C ALA A 305 -18.49 -15.05 38.97
N SER A 306 -18.53 -14.01 39.81
CA SER A 306 -19.58 -13.85 40.84
C SER A 306 -20.99 -13.77 40.22
N VAL A 307 -21.16 -13.02 39.13
CA VAL A 307 -22.44 -12.93 38.41
C VAL A 307 -22.87 -14.29 37.87
N LYS A 308 -21.94 -15.08 37.31
CA LYS A 308 -22.24 -16.45 36.84
C LYS A 308 -22.68 -17.35 37.98
N GLU A 309 -22.03 -17.29 39.13
CA GLU A 309 -22.40 -18.07 40.33
C GLU A 309 -23.79 -17.68 40.83
N GLN A 310 -24.09 -16.39 40.92
CA GLN A 310 -25.39 -15.90 41.37
C GLN A 310 -26.52 -16.26 40.38
N ILE A 311 -26.27 -16.19 39.08
CA ILE A 311 -27.22 -16.66 38.07
C ILE A 311 -27.44 -18.17 38.19
N ALA A 312 -26.38 -18.97 38.39
CA ALA A 312 -26.49 -20.41 38.59
C ALA A 312 -27.35 -20.73 39.82
N ALA A 313 -27.15 -20.03 40.94
CA ALA A 313 -27.98 -20.18 42.14
C ALA A 313 -29.46 -19.83 41.88
N LYS A 314 -29.73 -18.77 41.11
CA LYS A 314 -31.10 -18.42 40.71
C LYS A 314 -31.73 -19.49 39.82
N ILE A 315 -30.98 -20.09 38.90
CA ILE A 315 -31.44 -21.22 38.09
C ILE A 315 -31.76 -22.43 38.98
N GLU A 316 -30.87 -22.79 39.92
CA GLU A 316 -31.09 -23.91 40.85
C GLU A 316 -32.32 -23.70 41.74
N SER A 317 -32.58 -22.46 42.14
CA SER A 317 -33.79 -22.09 42.92
C SER A 317 -35.08 -22.06 42.09
N GLY A 318 -34.98 -22.17 40.76
CA GLY A 318 -36.11 -22.06 39.83
C GLY A 318 -36.59 -20.63 39.54
N GLU A 319 -35.84 -19.61 39.96
CA GLU A 319 -36.12 -18.20 39.67
C GLU A 319 -35.81 -17.82 38.21
N LEU A 320 -34.89 -18.54 37.57
CA LEU A 320 -34.49 -18.33 36.16
C LEU A 320 -34.48 -19.65 35.39
N ASP A 321 -34.75 -19.58 34.09
CA ASP A 321 -34.67 -20.74 33.20
C ASP A 321 -33.21 -21.21 33.01
N ALA A 322 -33.03 -22.53 32.85
CA ALA A 322 -31.72 -23.14 32.67
C ALA A 322 -30.97 -22.64 31.42
N SER A 323 -31.68 -22.16 30.39
CA SER A 323 -31.06 -21.60 29.18
C SER A 323 -30.26 -20.32 29.42
N VAL A 324 -30.52 -19.60 30.52
CA VAL A 324 -29.84 -18.34 30.87
C VAL A 324 -28.34 -18.56 31.12
N ALA A 325 -27.94 -19.72 31.65
CA ALA A 325 -26.55 -20.03 31.97
C ALA A 325 -25.59 -19.82 30.78
N GLY A 326 -26.00 -20.23 29.58
CA GLY A 326 -25.21 -20.07 28.35
C GLY A 326 -25.18 -18.64 27.80
N GLN A 327 -26.05 -17.76 28.29
CA GLN A 327 -26.28 -16.41 27.77
C GLN A 327 -25.57 -15.32 28.59
N VAL A 328 -25.19 -15.65 29.84
CA VAL A 328 -24.60 -14.70 30.81
C VAL A 328 -23.44 -13.91 30.22
N SER A 329 -22.50 -14.58 29.53
CA SER A 329 -21.29 -13.90 29.04
C SER A 329 -21.59 -12.83 27.98
N ALA A 330 -22.61 -13.05 27.14
CA ALA A 330 -22.97 -12.11 26.10
C ALA A 330 -23.88 -11.00 26.63
N ALA A 331 -24.78 -11.31 27.57
CA ALA A 331 -25.55 -10.32 28.31
C ALA A 331 -24.62 -9.38 29.10
N TYR A 332 -23.66 -9.94 29.86
CA TYR A 332 -22.65 -9.19 30.62
C TYR A 332 -21.88 -8.22 29.72
N LYS A 333 -21.43 -8.68 28.54
CA LYS A 333 -20.75 -7.82 27.55
C LYS A 333 -21.63 -6.66 27.07
N THR A 334 -22.95 -6.84 27.01
CA THR A 334 -23.88 -5.75 26.66
C THR A 334 -23.96 -4.74 27.79
N VAL A 335 -24.13 -5.19 29.04
CA VAL A 335 -24.14 -4.28 30.20
C VAL A 335 -22.81 -3.53 30.32
N THR A 336 -21.67 -4.20 30.10
CA THR A 336 -20.35 -3.56 30.03
C THR A 336 -20.31 -2.46 28.97
N LYS A 337 -20.86 -2.73 27.77
CA LYS A 337 -20.93 -1.75 26.68
C LYS A 337 -21.71 -0.51 27.14
N ASP A 338 -22.87 -0.71 27.76
CA ASP A 338 -23.75 0.39 28.18
C ASP A 338 -23.11 1.25 29.27
N VAL A 339 -22.48 0.62 30.28
CA VAL A 339 -21.76 1.31 31.36
C VAL A 339 -20.61 2.16 30.81
N VAL A 340 -19.76 1.57 29.97
CA VAL A 340 -18.59 2.27 29.40
C VAL A 340 -19.01 3.45 28.53
N ARG A 341 -20.00 3.27 27.68
CA ARG A 341 -20.50 4.32 26.77
C ARG A 341 -21.19 5.44 27.54
N GLY A 342 -22.03 5.07 28.52
CA GLY A 342 -22.70 6.03 29.38
C GLY A 342 -21.71 6.93 30.11
N ARG A 343 -20.60 6.36 30.61
CA ARG A 343 -19.53 7.13 31.25
C ARG A 343 -18.85 8.10 30.28
N ILE A 344 -18.50 7.63 29.08
CA ILE A 344 -17.88 8.46 28.04
C ILE A 344 -18.77 9.66 27.69
N LEU A 345 -20.07 9.43 27.48
CA LEU A 345 -21.01 10.46 27.02
C LEU A 345 -21.42 11.44 28.12
N ARG A 346 -21.45 11.02 29.40
CA ARG A 346 -21.83 11.87 30.53
C ARG A 346 -20.65 12.59 31.17
N GLU A 347 -19.53 11.90 31.34
CA GLU A 347 -18.36 12.41 32.08
C GLU A 347 -17.20 12.82 31.17
N GLY A 348 -17.20 12.42 29.89
CA GLY A 348 -16.06 12.62 29.00
C GLY A 348 -14.81 11.82 29.40
N LYS A 349 -14.99 10.75 30.20
CA LYS A 349 -13.93 9.92 30.76
C LYS A 349 -13.95 8.51 30.17
N ARG A 350 -12.77 8.04 29.80
CA ARG A 350 -12.55 6.73 29.18
C ARG A 350 -12.16 5.66 30.20
N MET A 351 -12.13 4.41 29.74
CA MET A 351 -11.86 3.22 30.56
C MET A 351 -10.48 3.24 31.24
N ASP A 352 -9.51 3.91 30.63
CA ASP A 352 -8.14 4.07 31.16
C ASP A 352 -7.91 5.42 31.85
N GLY A 353 -8.99 6.19 32.10
CA GLY A 353 -8.94 7.49 32.79
C GLY A 353 -8.67 8.70 31.90
N ARG A 354 -8.32 8.49 30.62
CA ARG A 354 -8.11 9.56 29.64
C ARG A 354 -9.39 10.34 29.35
N GLY A 355 -9.22 11.59 28.93
CA GLY A 355 -10.23 12.36 28.21
C GLY A 355 -10.42 11.86 26.77
N VAL A 356 -11.48 12.34 26.13
CA VAL A 356 -11.84 11.93 24.75
C VAL A 356 -10.79 12.30 23.70
N ALA A 357 -10.00 13.36 23.92
CA ALA A 357 -8.98 13.84 22.98
C ALA A 357 -7.55 13.40 23.32
N ASP A 358 -7.34 12.72 24.45
CA ASP A 358 -5.99 12.40 24.93
C ASP A 358 -5.36 11.21 24.17
N ILE A 359 -4.11 11.37 23.75
CA ILE A 359 -3.27 10.30 23.19
C ILE A 359 -2.59 9.52 24.33
N ARG A 360 -2.39 8.21 24.16
CA ARG A 360 -1.55 7.43 25.08
C ARG A 360 -0.10 7.94 25.05
N GLN A 361 0.67 7.51 26.04
CA GLN A 361 2.11 7.79 26.07
C GLN A 361 2.77 7.34 24.76
N LEU A 362 3.54 8.25 24.17
CA LEU A 362 4.31 8.02 22.96
C LEU A 362 5.76 7.76 23.34
N ASP A 363 6.36 6.80 22.67
CA ASP A 363 7.77 6.48 22.75
C ASP A 363 8.23 6.00 21.38
N ALA A 364 9.43 6.39 20.97
CA ALA A 364 9.96 6.09 19.67
C ALA A 364 11.48 6.05 19.70
N GLU A 365 12.06 5.12 18.95
CA GLU A 365 13.50 4.89 18.86
C GLU A 365 13.83 4.45 17.43
N VAL A 366 15.00 4.85 16.93
CA VAL A 366 15.56 4.42 15.64
C VAL A 366 16.88 3.66 15.86
N ASP A 367 17.36 2.94 14.85
CA ASP A 367 18.60 2.13 14.91
C ASP A 367 18.57 1.03 16.01
N VAL A 368 17.42 0.40 16.16
CA VAL A 368 17.14 -0.62 17.19
C VAL A 368 17.60 -2.04 16.81
N VAL A 369 17.70 -2.34 15.51
CA VAL A 369 18.11 -3.65 15.00
C VAL A 369 19.46 -3.51 14.31
N PRO A 370 20.50 -4.25 14.72
CA PRO A 370 21.81 -4.13 14.08
C PRO A 370 21.81 -4.69 12.65
N ARG A 371 22.68 -4.14 11.80
CA ARG A 371 22.98 -4.54 10.40
C ARG A 371 21.88 -4.27 9.35
N VAL A 372 20.64 -4.05 9.74
CA VAL A 372 19.58 -3.69 8.77
C VAL A 372 19.81 -2.26 8.26
N HIS A 373 19.18 -1.89 7.14
CA HIS A 373 19.47 -0.58 6.53
C HIS A 373 18.82 0.56 7.31
N GLY A 374 17.64 0.34 7.87
CA GLY A 374 17.06 1.18 8.90
C GLY A 374 16.06 0.41 9.74
N SER A 375 15.86 0.85 10.97
CA SER A 375 14.90 0.25 11.89
C SER A 375 14.36 1.27 12.87
N ALA A 376 13.16 1.01 13.37
CA ALA A 376 12.55 1.83 14.40
C ALA A 376 11.58 1.05 15.28
N ILE A 377 11.52 1.37 16.56
CA ILE A 377 10.38 1.03 17.42
C ILE A 377 9.50 2.26 17.53
N PHE A 378 8.21 2.10 17.27
CA PHE A 378 7.19 3.07 17.63
C PHE A 378 6.25 2.43 18.65
N GLN A 379 6.09 3.08 19.79
CA GLN A 379 5.22 2.64 20.86
C GLN A 379 4.21 3.74 21.23
N ARG A 380 2.94 3.33 21.29
CA ARG A 380 1.83 4.15 21.75
C ARG A 380 1.01 3.38 22.77
N GLY A 381 1.24 3.70 24.05
CA GLY A 381 0.80 2.91 25.18
C GLY A 381 1.29 1.47 25.08
N GLU A 382 0.36 0.52 24.97
CA GLU A 382 0.65 -0.91 24.84
C GLU A 382 0.72 -1.39 23.38
N THR A 383 0.59 -0.49 22.41
CA THR A 383 0.75 -0.84 20.99
C THR A 383 2.18 -0.55 20.58
N GLN A 384 2.93 -1.57 20.20
CA GLN A 384 4.34 -1.47 19.86
C GLN A 384 4.60 -2.11 18.51
N ILE A 385 5.18 -1.36 17.59
CA ILE A 385 5.53 -1.81 16.24
C ILE A 385 7.03 -1.66 16.03
N LEU A 386 7.67 -2.73 15.56
CA LEU A 386 9.04 -2.70 15.04
C LEU A 386 8.97 -2.56 13.51
N GLY A 387 9.43 -1.41 13.01
CA GLY A 387 9.66 -1.15 11.60
C GLY A 387 11.08 -1.55 11.20
N VAL A 388 11.23 -2.21 10.05
CA VAL A 388 12.52 -2.54 9.46
C VAL A 388 12.49 -2.24 7.96
N THR A 389 13.43 -1.41 7.52
CA THR A 389 13.62 -1.05 6.11
C THR A 389 14.78 -1.82 5.51
N THR A 390 14.58 -2.32 4.30
CA THR A 390 15.62 -2.90 3.45
C THR A 390 15.58 -2.25 2.08
N LEU A 391 16.76 -1.92 1.57
CA LEU A 391 16.97 -1.24 0.29
C LEU A 391 17.72 -2.17 -0.65
N ASN A 392 17.36 -2.18 -1.93
CA ASN A 392 18.09 -2.94 -2.93
C ASN A 392 17.93 -2.30 -4.33
N MET A 393 18.62 -2.87 -5.31
CA MET A 393 18.48 -2.52 -6.73
C MET A 393 17.03 -2.66 -7.20
N LEU A 394 16.63 -1.83 -8.17
CA LEU A 394 15.29 -1.83 -8.78
C LEU A 394 14.91 -3.16 -9.44
N LYS A 395 15.87 -4.04 -9.76
CA LYS A 395 15.55 -5.39 -10.24
C LYS A 395 14.80 -6.26 -9.21
N LEU A 396 14.84 -5.90 -7.92
CA LEU A 396 14.10 -6.58 -6.85
C LEU A 396 12.70 -5.99 -6.60
N GLU A 397 12.25 -5.06 -7.45
CA GLU A 397 10.84 -4.68 -7.48
C GLU A 397 9.93 -5.90 -7.64
N GLN A 398 8.82 -5.90 -6.92
CA GLN A 398 7.85 -6.98 -7.05
C GLN A 398 7.14 -6.85 -8.40
N GLN A 399 7.27 -7.87 -9.23
CA GLN A 399 6.46 -8.02 -10.43
C GLN A 399 5.04 -8.44 -10.03
N ILE A 400 4.04 -7.76 -10.60
CA ILE A 400 2.63 -7.98 -10.36
C ILE A 400 2.02 -8.63 -11.59
N ASP A 401 1.39 -9.79 -11.38
CA ASP A 401 0.62 -10.53 -12.37
C ASP A 401 -0.83 -10.61 -11.88
N SER A 402 -1.58 -9.52 -12.07
CA SER A 402 -3.02 -9.41 -11.75
C SER A 402 -3.78 -8.73 -12.90
N LEU A 403 -5.07 -8.44 -12.68
CA LEU A 403 -5.87 -7.65 -13.62
C LEU A 403 -5.55 -6.15 -13.56
N SER A 404 -4.78 -5.70 -12.57
CA SER A 404 -4.31 -4.32 -12.45
C SER A 404 -3.47 -3.91 -13.67
N PRO A 405 -3.53 -2.63 -14.09
CA PRO A 405 -2.56 -2.08 -15.02
C PRO A 405 -1.16 -1.92 -14.41
N ILE A 406 -1.03 -1.97 -13.07
CA ILE A 406 0.27 -1.89 -12.39
C ILE A 406 1.00 -3.24 -12.55
N THR A 407 2.20 -3.20 -13.14
CA THR A 407 3.00 -4.39 -13.45
C THR A 407 4.20 -4.58 -12.53
N SER A 408 4.66 -3.53 -11.85
CA SER A 408 5.73 -3.62 -10.85
C SER A 408 5.44 -2.73 -9.65
N LYS A 409 6.13 -3.03 -8.55
CA LYS A 409 6.01 -2.28 -7.30
C LYS A 409 7.35 -2.06 -6.65
N ARG A 410 7.71 -0.79 -6.50
CA ARG A 410 8.96 -0.33 -5.89
C ARG A 410 8.95 -0.31 -4.37
N TYR A 411 7.84 0.09 -3.77
CA TYR A 411 7.66 0.11 -2.33
C TYR A 411 6.79 -1.06 -1.88
N LEU A 412 7.36 -1.95 -1.07
CA LEU A 412 6.71 -3.15 -0.57
C LEU A 412 6.52 -3.02 0.94
N HIS A 413 5.28 -2.89 1.41
CA HIS A 413 4.99 -2.92 2.84
C HIS A 413 4.41 -4.26 3.27
N HIS A 414 5.16 -4.99 4.08
CA HIS A 414 4.67 -6.20 4.74
C HIS A 414 4.31 -5.93 6.18
N TYR A 415 3.17 -6.43 6.62
CA TYR A 415 2.69 -6.30 7.99
C TYR A 415 2.46 -7.68 8.58
N ASN A 416 3.01 -7.92 9.76
CA ASN A 416 2.94 -9.18 10.48
C ASN A 416 2.27 -8.97 11.85
N PHE A 417 1.33 -9.85 12.20
CA PHE A 417 0.62 -9.81 13.48
C PHE A 417 0.68 -11.19 14.17
N PRO A 418 1.85 -11.52 14.76
CA PRO A 418 2.04 -12.81 15.42
C PRO A 418 1.10 -12.97 16.63
N PRO A 419 0.76 -14.20 17.04
CA PRO A 419 -0.16 -14.42 18.16
C PRO A 419 0.31 -13.82 19.50
N TYR A 420 1.63 -13.73 19.70
CA TYR A 420 2.20 -13.16 20.92
C TYR A 420 1.89 -11.65 21.07
N SER A 421 1.55 -10.94 19.99
CA SER A 421 1.22 -9.51 20.04
C SER A 421 -0.01 -9.22 20.90
N THR A 422 -0.89 -10.20 21.07
CA THR A 422 -2.06 -10.14 21.96
C THR A 422 -1.95 -11.11 23.15
N GLY A 423 -0.78 -11.73 23.35
CA GLY A 423 -0.58 -12.75 24.39
C GLY A 423 -1.30 -14.07 24.13
N GLU A 424 -1.68 -14.36 22.88
CA GLU A 424 -2.44 -15.56 22.52
C GLU A 424 -1.56 -16.61 21.82
N THR A 425 -2.09 -17.83 21.66
CA THR A 425 -1.50 -18.86 20.80
C THR A 425 -2.22 -18.90 19.46
N GLY A 426 -1.52 -19.26 18.39
CA GLY A 426 -2.13 -19.31 17.06
C GLY A 426 -1.18 -19.78 15.97
N ARG A 427 -1.72 -19.87 14.74
CA ARG A 427 -0.92 -20.23 13.57
C ARG A 427 0.02 -19.09 13.18
N VAL A 428 1.29 -19.41 12.99
CA VAL A 428 2.32 -18.53 12.40
C VAL A 428 2.65 -19.02 10.99
N GLY A 429 2.76 -18.11 10.02
CA GLY A 429 3.06 -18.45 8.63
C GLY A 429 2.44 -17.46 7.65
N SER A 430 1.62 -17.95 6.72
CA SER A 430 1.00 -17.11 5.69
C SER A 430 0.10 -16.02 6.29
N PRO A 431 0.19 -14.78 5.79
CA PRO A 431 -0.61 -13.69 6.31
C PRO A 431 -2.10 -13.88 6.02
N LYS A 432 -2.92 -13.50 7.00
CA LYS A 432 -4.38 -13.44 6.92
C LYS A 432 -4.80 -12.22 6.09
N ARG A 433 -6.05 -12.23 5.60
CA ARG A 433 -6.64 -11.09 4.88
C ARG A 433 -6.51 -9.76 5.67
N ARG A 434 -6.64 -9.80 6.99
CA ARG A 434 -6.48 -8.62 7.87
C ARG A 434 -5.08 -8.05 7.86
N GLU A 435 -4.06 -8.90 7.89
CA GLU A 435 -2.66 -8.47 7.87
C GLU A 435 -2.32 -7.82 6.53
N ILE A 436 -2.80 -8.39 5.42
CA ILE A 436 -2.66 -7.81 4.08
C ILE A 436 -3.36 -6.44 4.02
N GLY A 437 -4.59 -6.33 4.53
CA GLY A 437 -5.33 -5.07 4.55
C GLY A 437 -4.66 -3.98 5.41
N HIS A 438 -4.11 -4.33 6.57
CA HIS A 438 -3.40 -3.37 7.42
C HIS A 438 -2.07 -2.92 6.79
N GLY A 439 -1.32 -3.87 6.21
CA GLY A 439 -0.08 -3.56 5.50
C GLY A 439 -0.33 -2.62 4.32
N PHE A 440 -1.37 -2.90 3.54
CA PHE A 440 -1.74 -2.04 2.42
C PHE A 440 -2.21 -0.64 2.84
N LEU A 441 -2.98 -0.52 3.93
CA LEU A 441 -3.36 0.80 4.46
C LEU A 441 -2.13 1.62 4.86
N ALA A 442 -1.16 0.99 5.53
CA ALA A 442 0.08 1.66 5.91
C ALA A 442 0.94 1.99 4.68
N GLU A 443 0.91 1.14 3.67
CA GLU A 443 1.62 1.35 2.41
C GLU A 443 1.11 2.60 1.68
N ARG A 444 -0.20 2.66 1.45
CA ARG A 444 -0.89 3.76 0.79
C ARG A 444 -0.69 5.09 1.50
N ALA A 445 -0.53 5.07 2.82
CA ALA A 445 -0.22 6.27 3.60
C ALA A 445 1.19 6.84 3.31
N ILE A 446 2.15 6.00 2.91
CA ILE A 446 3.55 6.37 2.69
C ILE A 446 3.85 6.68 1.22
N VAL A 447 3.21 5.97 0.28
CA VAL A 447 3.44 6.13 -1.17
C VAL A 447 3.45 7.60 -1.65
N PRO A 448 2.51 8.48 -1.23
CA PRO A 448 2.45 9.87 -1.72
C PRO A 448 3.67 10.72 -1.36
N VAL A 449 4.42 10.34 -0.32
CA VAL A 449 5.59 11.08 0.18
C VAL A 449 6.92 10.41 -0.19
N LEU A 450 6.89 9.28 -0.89
CA LEU A 450 8.12 8.63 -1.34
C LEU A 450 8.84 9.51 -2.37
N PRO A 451 10.19 9.51 -2.36
CA PRO A 451 10.98 10.13 -3.42
C PRO A 451 10.75 9.40 -4.76
N SER A 452 10.93 10.14 -5.86
CA SER A 452 10.81 9.57 -7.19
C SER A 452 11.84 8.45 -7.41
N ARG A 453 11.63 7.66 -8.47
CA ARG A 453 12.58 6.63 -8.89
C ARG A 453 13.95 7.23 -9.25
N GLU A 454 13.95 8.43 -9.81
CA GLU A 454 15.18 9.13 -10.22
C GLU A 454 15.92 9.71 -9.01
N GLU A 455 15.18 10.25 -8.03
CA GLU A 455 15.74 10.82 -6.80
C GLU A 455 16.36 9.75 -5.89
N PHE A 456 15.75 8.55 -5.84
CA PHE A 456 16.18 7.49 -4.95
C PHE A 456 16.02 6.11 -5.59
N PRO A 457 16.94 5.66 -6.46
CA PRO A 457 16.73 4.50 -7.35
C PRO A 457 16.83 3.12 -6.66
N TYR A 458 16.05 2.91 -5.61
CA TYR A 458 16.01 1.71 -4.79
C TYR A 458 14.64 1.05 -4.83
N ALA A 459 14.62 -0.28 -4.88
CA ALA A 459 13.49 -1.06 -4.36
C ALA A 459 13.51 -0.99 -2.83
N ILE A 460 12.37 -0.66 -2.23
CA ILE A 460 12.23 -0.39 -0.80
C ILE A 460 11.28 -1.42 -0.21
N ARG A 461 11.78 -2.27 0.69
CA ARG A 461 10.96 -3.20 1.45
C ARG A 461 10.87 -2.74 2.90
N GLN A 462 9.65 -2.43 3.31
CA GLN A 462 9.32 -2.10 4.69
C GLN A 462 8.59 -3.28 5.34
N VAL A 463 9.01 -3.66 6.54
CA VAL A 463 8.30 -4.65 7.36
C VAL A 463 7.87 -4.02 8.66
N SER A 464 6.60 -4.21 9.03
CA SER A 464 6.07 -3.86 10.34
C SER A 464 5.74 -5.12 11.11
N GLU A 465 6.52 -5.39 12.14
CA GLU A 465 6.26 -6.44 13.13
C GLU A 465 5.46 -5.84 14.28
N ALA A 466 4.19 -6.24 14.44
CA ALA A 466 3.42 -5.85 15.61
C ALA A 466 3.91 -6.65 16.82
N LEU A 467 4.69 -6.04 17.70
CA LEU A 467 5.23 -6.72 18.88
C LEU A 467 4.23 -6.80 20.04
N SER A 468 3.40 -5.77 20.17
CA SER A 468 2.30 -5.71 21.14
C SER A 468 1.13 -4.91 20.55
N SER A 469 -0.10 -5.27 20.91
CA SER A 469 -1.31 -4.67 20.37
C SER A 469 -2.36 -4.41 21.44
N ASN A 470 -2.72 -3.14 21.61
CA ASN A 470 -3.96 -2.74 22.29
C ASN A 470 -4.64 -1.58 21.54
N GLY A 471 -4.76 -1.71 20.22
CA GLY A 471 -5.48 -0.76 19.37
C GLY A 471 -4.59 -0.11 18.32
N SER A 472 -5.07 -0.16 17.07
CA SER A 472 -4.50 0.54 15.90
C SER A 472 -3.01 0.29 15.64
N THR A 473 -2.65 -0.98 15.51
CA THR A 473 -1.33 -1.40 15.03
C THR A 473 -1.04 -0.95 13.60
N SER A 474 -2.07 -0.79 12.75
CA SER A 474 -1.91 -0.27 11.39
C SER A 474 -1.38 1.17 11.39
N MET A 475 -1.92 2.04 12.25
CA MET A 475 -1.42 3.42 12.35
C MET A 475 -0.08 3.49 13.07
N GLY A 476 0.18 2.60 14.02
CA GLY A 476 1.53 2.42 14.57
C GLY A 476 2.53 2.00 13.49
N SER A 477 2.11 1.19 12.51
CA SER A 477 2.95 0.78 11.37
C SER A 477 3.27 1.93 10.43
N VAL A 478 2.36 2.89 10.23
CA VAL A 478 2.66 4.12 9.50
C VAL A 478 3.79 4.88 10.20
N CYS A 479 3.64 5.15 11.50
CA CYS A 479 4.66 5.89 12.26
C CYS A 479 6.01 5.17 12.30
N ALA A 480 6.02 3.85 12.59
CA ALA A 480 7.23 3.05 12.59
C ALA A 480 7.90 2.99 11.20
N SER A 481 7.10 3.03 10.12
CA SER A 481 7.63 3.03 8.76
C SER A 481 8.27 4.37 8.42
N THR A 482 7.63 5.49 8.75
CA THR A 482 8.23 6.82 8.60
C THR A 482 9.59 6.89 9.30
N LEU A 483 9.66 6.51 10.59
CA LEU A 483 10.90 6.50 11.37
C LEU A 483 11.98 5.60 10.74
N SER A 484 11.62 4.35 10.41
CA SER A 484 12.54 3.37 9.82
C SER A 484 13.06 3.79 8.45
N LEU A 485 12.22 4.43 7.62
CA LEU A 485 12.60 4.92 6.29
C LEU A 485 13.56 6.10 6.39
N LEU A 486 13.29 7.05 7.30
CA LEU A 486 14.20 8.17 7.57
C LEU A 486 15.55 7.66 8.10
N ASN A 487 15.55 6.71 9.04
CA ASN A 487 16.77 6.10 9.56
C ASN A 487 17.52 5.28 8.49
N ALA A 488 16.82 4.73 7.49
CA ALA A 488 17.44 4.08 6.35
C ALA A 488 18.02 5.06 5.31
N GLY A 489 17.92 6.37 5.54
CA GLY A 489 18.35 7.40 4.61
C GLY A 489 17.45 7.59 3.40
N VAL A 490 16.19 7.15 3.47
CA VAL A 490 15.21 7.42 2.42
C VAL A 490 14.77 8.88 2.53
N PRO A 491 14.96 9.72 1.49
CA PRO A 491 14.57 11.12 1.51
C PRO A 491 13.05 11.27 1.30
N LEU A 492 12.27 10.93 2.32
CA LEU A 492 10.83 11.19 2.31
C LEU A 492 10.56 12.68 2.13
N ARG A 493 9.59 13.02 1.27
CA ARG A 493 9.20 14.41 0.99
C ARG A 493 8.58 15.09 2.20
N ALA A 494 7.91 14.32 3.06
CA ALA A 494 7.48 14.72 4.38
C ALA A 494 7.27 13.49 5.28
N PRO A 495 7.42 13.62 6.61
CA PRO A 495 7.04 12.57 7.55
C PRO A 495 5.52 12.39 7.59
N VAL A 496 5.09 11.14 7.79
CA VAL A 496 3.68 10.75 7.89
C VAL A 496 3.43 10.12 9.26
N ALA A 497 2.35 10.54 9.93
CA ALA A 497 1.86 9.90 11.14
C ALA A 497 0.43 9.39 10.95
N GLY A 498 0.08 8.36 11.72
CA GLY A 498 -1.25 7.77 11.73
C GLY A 498 -1.91 7.81 13.11
N ILE A 499 -3.23 8.00 13.12
CA ILE A 499 -4.06 7.94 14.32
C ILE A 499 -5.33 7.11 14.06
N ALA A 500 -5.75 6.33 15.05
CA ALA A 500 -7.10 5.76 15.05
C ALA A 500 -8.00 6.52 15.99
N MET A 501 -9.22 6.65 15.54
CA MET A 501 -10.28 7.40 16.15
C MET A 501 -11.49 6.49 16.27
N GLY A 502 -12.31 6.73 17.29
CA GLY A 502 -13.60 6.05 17.45
C GLY A 502 -14.73 7.06 17.61
N LEU A 503 -15.95 6.57 17.46
CA LEU A 503 -17.15 7.30 17.80
C LEU A 503 -18.05 6.43 18.68
N VAL A 504 -18.56 7.04 19.74
CA VAL A 504 -19.63 6.48 20.56
C VAL A 504 -20.83 7.41 20.47
N SER A 505 -22.02 6.85 20.32
CA SER A 505 -23.27 7.60 20.27
C SER A 505 -24.37 6.94 21.08
N ASP A 506 -25.13 7.69 21.86
CA ASP A 506 -26.26 7.12 22.61
C ASP A 506 -27.28 8.19 22.96
N GLU A 507 -28.47 7.78 23.36
CA GLU A 507 -29.47 8.69 23.91
C GLU A 507 -29.15 9.01 25.37
N VAL A 508 -28.88 10.28 25.64
CA VAL A 508 -28.62 10.79 26.99
C VAL A 508 -29.61 11.93 27.24
N ASP A 509 -30.45 11.75 28.27
CA ASP A 509 -31.50 12.71 28.64
C ASP A 509 -32.52 13.00 27.51
N GLY A 510 -32.75 12.02 26.61
CA GLY A 510 -33.67 12.14 25.48
C GLY A 510 -33.08 12.79 24.22
N GLU A 511 -31.77 13.07 24.22
CA GLU A 511 -31.05 13.60 23.05
C GLU A 511 -29.92 12.65 22.63
N THR A 512 -29.76 12.42 21.33
CA THR A 512 -28.62 11.65 20.79
C THR A 512 -27.34 12.46 20.96
N ARG A 513 -26.43 11.96 21.80
CA ARG A 513 -25.09 12.53 21.99
C ARG A 513 -24.04 11.71 21.27
N TYR A 514 -22.99 12.37 20.81
CA TYR A 514 -21.85 11.77 20.13
C TYR A 514 -20.56 12.17 20.86
N ALA A 515 -19.61 11.23 20.97
CA ALA A 515 -18.27 11.49 21.47
C ALA A 515 -17.22 10.85 20.55
N ALA A 516 -16.36 11.69 19.97
CA ALA A 516 -15.21 11.25 19.20
C ALA A 516 -14.02 10.95 20.14
N LEU A 517 -13.44 9.75 20.00
CA LEU A 517 -12.36 9.25 20.84
C LEU A 517 -11.05 9.24 20.06
N THR A 518 -10.03 9.91 20.57
CA THR A 518 -8.67 9.89 20.03
C THR A 518 -7.89 8.68 20.53
N ASP A 519 -7.13 8.04 19.65
CA ASP A 519 -6.24 6.93 20.01
C ASP A 519 -6.98 5.81 20.77
N ILE A 520 -7.95 5.20 20.10
CA ILE A 520 -8.81 4.17 20.68
C ILE A 520 -8.05 2.91 21.08
N LEU A 521 -8.49 2.33 22.21
CA LEU A 521 -8.08 1.00 22.66
C LEU A 521 -8.79 -0.09 21.85
N GLY A 522 -8.25 -1.31 21.86
CA GLY A 522 -8.94 -2.45 21.24
C GLY A 522 -10.32 -2.72 21.84
N ALA A 523 -10.50 -2.46 23.14
CA ALA A 523 -11.81 -2.56 23.78
C ALA A 523 -12.78 -1.48 23.30
N GLU A 524 -12.32 -0.24 23.11
CA GLU A 524 -13.17 0.88 22.67
C GLU A 524 -13.60 0.71 21.20
N ASP A 525 -12.76 0.13 20.35
CA ASP A 525 -13.12 -0.29 18.98
C ASP A 525 -14.28 -1.30 19.00
N ALA A 526 -14.16 -2.33 19.84
CA ALA A 526 -15.20 -3.36 19.97
C ALA A 526 -16.53 -2.81 20.51
N LEU A 527 -16.48 -1.80 21.38
CA LEU A 527 -17.65 -1.18 22.02
C LEU A 527 -18.18 0.05 21.27
N GLY A 528 -17.41 0.58 20.33
CA GLY A 528 -17.71 1.77 19.54
C GLY A 528 -18.66 1.50 18.37
N ASP A 529 -19.22 2.60 17.86
CA ASP A 529 -20.15 2.58 16.72
C ASP A 529 -19.46 2.86 15.39
N MET A 530 -18.36 3.60 15.42
CA MET A 530 -17.50 3.86 14.28
C MET A 530 -16.06 3.76 14.71
N ASP A 531 -15.24 3.21 13.82
CA ASP A 531 -13.79 3.23 13.91
C ASP A 531 -13.22 3.80 12.61
N PHE A 532 -12.44 4.86 12.71
CA PHE A 532 -11.78 5.45 11.55
C PHE A 532 -10.32 5.75 11.82
N LYS A 533 -9.51 5.59 10.79
CA LYS A 533 -8.06 5.73 10.81
C LYS A 533 -7.71 6.81 9.82
N VAL A 534 -6.83 7.72 10.25
CA VAL A 534 -6.35 8.83 9.42
C VAL A 534 -4.84 8.85 9.50
N ALA A 535 -4.20 8.85 8.34
CA ALA A 535 -2.77 9.04 8.20
C ALA A 535 -2.50 10.22 7.26
N GLY A 536 -1.39 10.92 7.49
CA GLY A 536 -1.07 12.10 6.71
C GLY A 536 0.16 12.83 7.20
N THR A 537 0.53 13.84 6.44
CA THR A 537 1.56 14.82 6.80
C THR A 537 0.96 15.90 7.69
N ALA A 538 1.76 16.91 8.01
CA ALA A 538 1.25 18.14 8.63
C ALA A 538 0.33 18.95 7.68
N GLU A 539 0.44 18.75 6.37
CA GLU A 539 -0.22 19.58 5.36
C GLU A 539 -1.52 18.98 4.83
N PHE A 540 -1.56 17.66 4.63
CA PHE A 540 -2.69 16.97 4.01
C PHE A 540 -2.79 15.50 4.44
N VAL A 541 -3.94 14.90 4.17
CA VAL A 541 -4.23 13.51 4.48
C VAL A 541 -3.71 12.58 3.39
N THR A 542 -2.94 11.56 3.75
CA THR A 542 -2.41 10.57 2.79
C THR A 542 -3.24 9.30 2.73
N ALA A 543 -3.92 8.91 3.81
CA ALA A 543 -4.82 7.76 3.79
C ALA A 543 -5.93 7.87 4.84
N ILE A 544 -7.11 7.35 4.50
CA ILE A 544 -8.25 7.22 5.42
C ILE A 544 -8.88 5.85 5.27
N GLN A 545 -9.27 5.27 6.40
CA GLN A 545 -10.14 4.11 6.43
C GLN A 545 -11.23 4.35 7.48
N LEU A 546 -12.49 4.21 7.13
CA LEU A 546 -13.62 4.38 8.06
C LEU A 546 -14.56 3.19 7.96
N ASP A 547 -14.99 2.69 9.11
CA ASP A 547 -16.03 1.67 9.25
C ASP A 547 -17.05 2.15 10.25
N THR A 548 -18.34 2.11 9.90
CA THR A 548 -19.40 2.45 10.84
C THR A 548 -20.54 1.45 10.82
N LYS A 549 -21.12 1.26 11.99
CA LYS A 549 -22.33 0.47 12.25
C LYS A 549 -23.57 1.35 12.35
N LEU A 550 -23.43 2.67 12.24
CA LEU A 550 -24.51 3.64 12.38
C LEU A 550 -25.26 3.81 11.06
N ASP A 551 -26.55 4.12 11.18
CA ASP A 551 -27.45 4.43 10.07
C ASP A 551 -27.28 5.87 9.55
N GLY A 552 -26.11 6.46 9.79
CA GLY A 552 -25.80 7.84 9.48
C GLY A 552 -25.13 8.56 10.66
N ILE A 553 -24.28 9.52 10.33
CA ILE A 553 -23.60 10.40 11.28
C ILE A 553 -23.78 11.83 10.78
N PRO A 554 -24.16 12.79 11.63
CA PRO A 554 -24.24 14.19 11.22
C PRO A 554 -22.88 14.67 10.67
N THR A 555 -22.88 15.38 9.55
CA THR A 555 -21.65 15.91 8.91
C THR A 555 -20.79 16.70 9.91
N SER A 556 -21.42 17.51 10.77
CA SER A 556 -20.71 18.27 11.81
C SER A 556 -19.97 17.39 12.82
N VAL A 557 -20.47 16.20 13.12
CA VAL A 557 -19.80 15.23 14.02
C VAL A 557 -18.59 14.62 13.32
N LEU A 558 -18.71 14.30 12.02
CA LEU A 558 -17.61 13.78 11.23
C LEU A 558 -16.50 14.83 11.06
N ASP A 559 -16.85 16.07 10.74
CA ASP A 559 -15.90 17.19 10.62
C ASP A 559 -15.15 17.44 11.93
N GLY A 560 -15.87 17.41 13.06
CA GLY A 560 -15.27 17.50 14.39
C GLY A 560 -14.29 16.35 14.67
N ALA A 561 -14.68 15.12 14.31
CA ALA A 561 -13.83 13.95 14.48
C ALA A 561 -12.57 14.00 13.61
N LEU A 562 -12.68 14.44 12.35
CA LEU A 562 -11.53 14.62 11.44
C LEU A 562 -10.58 15.72 11.94
N THR A 563 -11.13 16.83 12.44
CA THR A 563 -10.33 17.91 13.05
C THR A 563 -9.56 17.40 14.27
N GLN A 564 -10.24 16.66 15.17
CA GLN A 564 -9.60 16.04 16.33
C GLN A 564 -8.52 15.02 15.92
N ALA A 565 -8.72 14.30 14.82
CA ALA A 565 -7.73 13.38 14.25
C ALA A 565 -6.49 14.13 13.73
N ARG A 566 -6.69 15.28 13.07
CA ARG A 566 -5.61 16.15 12.59
C ARG A 566 -4.73 16.63 13.74
N ASP A 567 -5.34 17.13 14.80
CA ASP A 567 -4.60 17.64 15.96
C ASP A 567 -3.77 16.53 16.62
N ALA A 568 -4.34 15.34 16.75
CA ALA A 568 -3.63 14.17 17.27
C ALA A 568 -2.48 13.71 16.35
N ARG A 569 -2.68 13.76 15.03
CA ARG A 569 -1.67 13.43 14.03
C ARG A 569 -0.48 14.38 14.12
N ILE A 570 -0.72 15.69 14.21
CA ILE A 570 0.32 16.72 14.39
C ILE A 570 1.08 16.48 15.70
N GLN A 571 0.38 16.16 16.79
CA GLN A 571 1.04 15.85 18.06
C GLN A 571 1.98 14.63 17.95
N ILE A 572 1.61 13.60 17.20
CA ILE A 572 2.48 12.42 16.98
C ILE A 572 3.69 12.78 16.12
N LEU A 573 3.49 13.55 15.04
CA LEU A 573 4.60 14.05 14.21
C LEU A 573 5.62 14.80 15.08
N ASP A 574 5.17 15.75 15.89
CA ASP A 574 6.05 16.62 16.67
C ASP A 574 6.72 15.87 17.84
N LYS A 575 5.96 15.08 18.60
CA LYS A 575 6.44 14.52 19.88
C LYS A 575 7.10 13.14 19.76
N ALA A 576 6.89 12.42 18.66
CA ALA A 576 7.40 11.05 18.52
C ALA A 576 8.24 10.84 17.26
N ILE A 577 7.92 11.53 16.15
CA ILE A 577 8.69 11.37 14.90
C ILE A 577 9.82 12.39 14.86
N ASN A 578 9.48 13.67 14.72
CA ASN A 578 10.46 14.76 14.56
C ASN A 578 11.32 14.97 15.81
N ALA A 579 10.85 14.54 16.98
CA ALA A 579 11.66 14.57 18.22
C ALA A 579 12.78 13.52 18.23
N VAL A 580 12.67 12.47 17.41
CA VAL A 580 13.64 11.37 17.32
C VAL A 580 14.50 11.48 16.07
N ILE A 581 13.88 11.79 14.93
CA ILE A 581 14.56 11.98 13.63
C ILE A 581 13.77 12.98 12.78
N ASP A 582 14.40 14.11 12.46
CA ASP A 582 13.80 15.20 11.68
C ASP A 582 14.36 15.29 10.24
N THR A 583 15.53 14.69 10.00
CA THR A 583 16.12 14.52 8.68
C THR A 583 16.53 13.07 8.44
N PRO A 584 16.49 12.56 7.19
CA PRO A 584 17.00 11.23 6.89
C PRO A 584 18.47 11.08 7.30
N ASP A 585 18.81 9.92 7.86
CA ASP A 585 20.20 9.57 8.17
C ASP A 585 20.99 9.29 6.89
N GLU A 586 22.31 9.13 7.03
CA GLU A 586 23.10 8.57 5.94
C GLU A 586 22.73 7.09 5.71
N LEU A 587 22.71 6.65 4.45
CA LEU A 587 22.48 5.23 4.13
C LEU A 587 23.44 4.34 4.92
N ALA A 588 22.93 3.28 5.53
CA ALA A 588 23.75 2.31 6.25
C ALA A 588 24.91 1.78 5.39
N ALA A 589 26.05 1.48 6.02
CA ALA A 589 27.20 0.90 5.32
C ALA A 589 26.90 -0.48 4.69
N THR A 590 25.85 -1.17 5.16
CA THR A 590 25.38 -2.44 4.61
C THR A 590 24.42 -2.25 3.42
N ALA A 591 23.90 -1.05 3.22
CA ALA A 591 23.03 -0.74 2.10
C ALA A 591 23.83 -0.56 0.80
N PRO A 592 23.35 -1.06 -0.34
CA PRO A 592 24.02 -0.83 -1.61
C PRO A 592 24.02 0.67 -1.93
N ARG A 593 25.14 1.19 -2.42
CA ARG A 593 25.25 2.54 -2.99
C ARG A 593 24.97 2.44 -4.48
N ILE A 594 23.97 3.16 -4.97
CA ILE A 594 23.59 3.16 -6.38
C ILE A 594 24.11 4.43 -7.04
N ILE A 595 25.00 4.26 -8.02
CA ILE A 595 25.46 5.32 -8.90
C ILE A 595 24.68 5.24 -10.20
N SER A 596 24.09 6.37 -10.61
CA SER A 596 23.39 6.48 -11.89
C SER A 596 24.31 7.13 -12.94
N VAL A 597 24.40 6.52 -14.12
CA VAL A 597 25.16 7.03 -15.27
C VAL A 597 24.27 7.06 -16.50
N ARG A 598 24.39 8.10 -17.33
CA ARG A 598 23.69 8.19 -18.62
C ARG A 598 24.62 7.70 -19.73
N VAL A 599 24.14 6.74 -20.53
CA VAL A 599 24.83 6.18 -21.69
C VAL A 599 24.01 6.50 -22.96
N PRO A 600 24.66 6.85 -24.09
CA PRO A 600 23.96 7.01 -25.35
C PRO A 600 23.19 5.73 -25.75
N ILE A 601 21.94 5.88 -26.22
CA ILE A 601 21.03 4.75 -26.50
C ILE A 601 21.63 3.77 -27.52
N ASP A 602 22.38 4.28 -28.51
CA ASP A 602 23.09 3.50 -29.52
C ASP A 602 24.23 2.65 -28.94
N LYS A 603 24.73 3.00 -27.75
CA LYS A 603 25.82 2.32 -27.04
C LYS A 603 25.38 1.30 -26.00
N ILE A 604 24.09 1.23 -25.68
CA ILE A 604 23.53 0.23 -24.75
C ILE A 604 23.94 -1.20 -25.18
N GLY A 605 23.83 -1.51 -26.47
CA GLY A 605 24.18 -2.83 -27.00
C GLY A 605 25.67 -3.19 -26.82
N GLU A 606 26.57 -2.21 -26.86
CA GLU A 606 28.01 -2.42 -26.63
C GLU A 606 28.31 -2.68 -25.15
N VAL A 607 27.64 -1.96 -24.23
CA VAL A 607 27.79 -2.14 -22.78
C VAL A 607 27.24 -3.50 -22.32
N ILE A 608 26.09 -3.93 -22.84
CA ILE A 608 25.53 -5.26 -22.56
C ILE A 608 26.42 -6.35 -23.17
N GLY A 609 26.84 -6.13 -24.42
CA GLY A 609 27.59 -7.09 -25.22
C GLY A 609 26.75 -8.32 -25.64
N PRO A 610 27.31 -9.20 -26.49
CA PRO A 610 26.59 -10.36 -26.99
C PRO A 610 26.17 -11.30 -25.85
N LYS A 611 24.87 -11.55 -25.73
CA LYS A 611 24.24 -12.36 -24.66
C LYS A 611 24.54 -11.85 -23.23
N GLY A 612 24.80 -10.55 -23.05
CA GLY A 612 25.12 -9.99 -21.74
C GLY A 612 26.54 -10.30 -21.26
N LYS A 613 27.44 -10.78 -22.13
CA LYS A 613 28.79 -11.20 -21.72
C LYS A 613 29.60 -10.05 -21.10
N VAL A 614 29.49 -8.84 -21.65
CA VAL A 614 30.30 -7.70 -21.22
C VAL A 614 29.80 -7.18 -19.87
N ILE A 615 28.50 -6.95 -19.74
CA ILE A 615 27.90 -6.53 -18.47
C ILE A 615 28.11 -7.57 -17.35
N ASN A 616 28.02 -8.87 -17.66
CA ASN A 616 28.31 -9.91 -16.67
C ASN A 616 29.78 -9.93 -16.27
N GLN A 617 30.71 -9.72 -17.21
CA GLN A 617 32.14 -9.62 -16.90
C GLN A 617 32.43 -8.43 -15.98
N ILE A 618 31.83 -7.26 -16.23
CA ILE A 618 32.02 -6.09 -15.36
C ILE A 618 31.49 -6.38 -13.95
N GLN A 619 30.30 -7.00 -13.85
CA GLN A 619 29.73 -7.39 -12.56
C GLN A 619 30.60 -8.43 -11.82
N ASP A 620 31.14 -9.42 -12.54
CA ASP A 620 32.02 -10.44 -11.97
C ASP A 620 33.37 -9.84 -11.50
N ASP A 621 33.94 -8.90 -12.26
CA ASP A 621 35.25 -8.28 -11.96
C ASP A 621 35.16 -7.28 -10.81
N THR A 622 34.03 -6.57 -10.70
CA THR A 622 33.85 -5.48 -9.72
C THR A 622 33.02 -5.88 -8.51
N GLY A 623 32.25 -6.96 -8.60
CA GLY A 623 31.25 -7.33 -7.60
C GLY A 623 30.03 -6.40 -7.54
N ALA A 624 29.94 -5.42 -8.45
CA ALA A 624 28.79 -4.53 -8.56
C ALA A 624 27.63 -5.22 -9.29
N ASP A 625 26.41 -4.75 -9.04
CA ASP A 625 25.18 -5.13 -9.73
C ASP A 625 24.83 -4.02 -10.73
N ILE A 626 24.67 -4.36 -12.00
CA ILE A 626 24.46 -3.36 -13.06
C ILE A 626 23.11 -3.62 -13.72
N SER A 627 22.26 -2.61 -13.73
CA SER A 627 20.98 -2.59 -14.43
C SER A 627 20.97 -1.46 -15.45
N ILE A 628 20.51 -1.76 -16.66
CA ILE A 628 20.46 -0.80 -17.77
C ILE A 628 19.01 -0.68 -18.22
N GLU A 629 18.52 0.56 -18.28
CA GLU A 629 17.20 0.92 -18.78
C GLU A 629 17.25 1.24 -20.28
N ASP A 630 16.12 1.09 -20.95
CA ASP A 630 15.99 1.32 -22.40
C ASP A 630 16.24 2.79 -22.80
N ASP A 631 16.15 3.72 -21.85
CA ASP A 631 16.39 5.15 -22.06
C ASP A 631 17.87 5.57 -21.96
N GLY A 632 18.77 4.60 -21.69
CA GLY A 632 20.20 4.80 -21.52
C GLY A 632 20.65 5.05 -20.09
N THR A 633 19.75 4.99 -19.10
CA THR A 633 20.13 5.08 -17.68
C THR A 633 20.72 3.77 -17.20
N VAL A 634 21.93 3.82 -16.62
CA VAL A 634 22.63 2.69 -16.03
C VAL A 634 22.72 2.88 -14.52
N TYR A 635 22.11 1.98 -13.77
CA TYR A 635 22.20 1.90 -12.32
C TYR A 635 23.28 0.90 -11.91
N ILE A 636 24.28 1.37 -11.16
CA ILE A 636 25.42 0.59 -10.68
C ILE A 636 25.34 0.52 -9.16
N GLY A 637 24.96 -0.63 -8.62
CA GLY A 637 24.88 -0.87 -7.18
C GLY A 637 26.08 -1.63 -6.66
N ALA A 638 26.75 -1.14 -5.62
CA ALA A 638 27.75 -1.92 -4.90
C ALA A 638 27.67 -1.68 -3.39
N VAL A 639 28.19 -2.63 -2.60
CA VAL A 639 28.23 -2.51 -1.13
C VAL A 639 29.31 -1.53 -0.65
N ASP A 640 30.31 -1.23 -1.47
CA ASP A 640 31.39 -0.31 -1.18
C ASP A 640 31.66 0.65 -2.38
N GLY A 641 32.10 1.87 -2.06
CA GLY A 641 32.38 2.92 -3.04
C GLY A 641 33.41 2.54 -4.12
N PRO A 642 34.56 1.93 -3.77
CA PRO A 642 35.55 1.49 -4.75
C PRO A 642 34.99 0.55 -5.82
N SER A 643 34.20 -0.45 -5.43
CA SER A 643 33.55 -1.38 -6.36
C SER A 643 32.58 -0.66 -7.31
N ALA A 644 31.77 0.26 -6.78
CA ALA A 644 30.84 1.05 -7.59
C ALA A 644 31.58 1.95 -8.60
N GLU A 645 32.66 2.61 -8.18
CA GLU A 645 33.47 3.48 -9.04
C GLU A 645 34.23 2.70 -10.11
N ALA A 646 34.74 1.51 -9.79
CA ALA A 646 35.38 0.62 -10.76
C ALA A 646 34.39 0.19 -11.85
N ALA A 647 33.18 -0.20 -11.47
CA ALA A 647 32.12 -0.54 -12.42
C ALA A 647 31.69 0.68 -13.25
N ARG A 648 31.58 1.86 -12.63
CA ARG A 648 31.29 3.12 -13.31
C ARG A 648 32.34 3.45 -14.37
N ALA A 649 33.62 3.32 -14.04
CA ALA A 649 34.72 3.55 -14.96
C ALA A 649 34.69 2.57 -16.13
N ALA A 650 34.42 1.28 -15.87
CA ALA A 650 34.30 0.26 -16.90
C ALA A 650 33.13 0.52 -17.86
N VAL A 651 31.95 0.87 -17.34
CA VAL A 651 30.78 1.24 -18.15
C VAL A 651 31.08 2.48 -18.97
N ASN A 652 31.66 3.52 -18.37
CA ASN A 652 32.00 4.76 -19.07
C ASN A 652 33.05 4.56 -20.16
N ALA A 653 34.04 3.69 -19.96
CA ALA A 653 35.06 3.40 -20.97
C ALA A 653 34.45 2.79 -22.25
N ILE A 654 33.34 2.07 -22.12
CA ILE A 654 32.62 1.46 -23.25
C ILE A 654 31.59 2.43 -23.85
N ALA A 655 30.84 3.13 -23.00
CA ALA A 655 29.78 4.04 -23.39
C ALA A 655 30.31 5.34 -24.01
N ASN A 656 31.38 5.89 -23.43
CA ASN A 656 32.05 7.11 -23.84
C ASN A 656 33.54 6.80 -24.04
N PRO A 657 33.89 5.98 -25.05
CA PRO A 657 35.28 5.71 -25.32
C PRO A 657 35.92 7.06 -25.68
N THR A 658 36.89 7.52 -24.89
CA THR A 658 37.69 8.70 -25.23
C THR A 658 38.13 8.54 -26.67
N ASN A 659 37.58 9.37 -27.55
CA ASN A 659 37.99 9.40 -28.94
C ASN A 659 39.27 10.20 -28.95
N PRO A 660 40.40 9.59 -29.27
CA PRO A 660 41.66 10.30 -29.21
C PRO A 660 41.61 11.48 -30.17
N GLU A 661 41.75 12.69 -29.63
CA GLU A 661 41.67 13.92 -30.42
C GLU A 661 43.02 14.21 -31.08
N VAL A 662 42.99 14.95 -32.19
CA VAL A 662 44.21 15.40 -32.87
C VAL A 662 45.00 16.31 -31.93
N GLY A 663 46.26 15.94 -31.63
CA GLY A 663 47.16 16.66 -30.72
C GLY A 663 47.39 15.96 -29.35
N GLU A 664 46.65 14.90 -29.02
CA GLU A 664 46.88 14.15 -27.77
C GLU A 664 48.07 13.20 -27.88
N GLN A 665 48.84 13.08 -26.78
CA GLN A 665 50.02 12.22 -26.67
C GLN A 665 49.71 10.96 -25.85
N TYR A 666 50.09 9.80 -26.38
CA TYR A 666 49.89 8.50 -25.75
C TYR A 666 51.19 7.71 -25.69
N LEU A 667 51.42 7.00 -24.58
CA LEU A 667 52.48 6.00 -24.47
C LEU A 667 52.00 4.67 -25.06
N GLY A 668 52.09 4.55 -26.37
CA GLY A 668 51.57 3.40 -27.11
C GLY A 668 52.56 2.23 -27.21
N THR A 669 52.05 1.01 -27.40
CA THR A 669 52.87 -0.20 -27.60
C THR A 669 52.78 -0.70 -29.03
N VAL A 670 53.92 -0.96 -29.69
CA VAL A 670 53.97 -1.48 -31.06
C VAL A 670 53.42 -2.91 -31.08
N VAL A 671 52.27 -3.12 -31.73
CA VAL A 671 51.57 -4.41 -31.79
C VAL A 671 51.97 -5.20 -33.04
N LYS A 672 52.18 -4.49 -34.15
CA LYS A 672 52.47 -5.09 -35.45
C LYS A 672 53.28 -4.15 -36.32
N ILE A 673 54.27 -4.68 -37.01
CA ILE A 673 55.08 -3.93 -37.97
C ILE A 673 54.68 -4.36 -39.39
N ALA A 674 54.61 -3.41 -40.30
CA ALA A 674 54.37 -3.62 -41.72
C ALA A 674 55.41 -2.84 -42.54
N SER A 675 55.54 -3.18 -43.83
CA SER A 675 56.52 -2.55 -44.72
C SER A 675 56.36 -1.03 -44.88
N PHE A 676 55.17 -0.47 -44.56
CA PHE A 676 54.86 0.95 -44.68
C PHE A 676 54.71 1.68 -43.33
N GLY A 677 54.89 1.00 -42.20
CA GLY A 677 54.76 1.62 -40.87
C GLY A 677 54.58 0.62 -39.73
N ALA A 678 54.41 1.14 -38.51
CA ALA A 678 54.13 0.36 -37.32
C ALA A 678 52.74 0.67 -36.77
N PHE A 679 51.98 -0.37 -36.40
CA PHE A 679 50.72 -0.24 -35.67
C PHE A 679 51.00 -0.19 -34.19
N VAL A 680 50.53 0.87 -33.54
CA VAL A 680 50.76 1.16 -32.13
C VAL A 680 49.40 1.16 -31.43
N SER A 681 49.23 0.31 -30.43
CA SER A 681 48.02 0.31 -29.60
C SER A 681 48.08 1.48 -28.63
N LEU A 682 47.06 2.34 -28.67
CA LEU A 682 46.94 3.54 -27.83
C LEU A 682 45.98 3.27 -26.65
N LEU A 683 44.86 2.62 -26.96
CA LEU A 683 43.82 2.18 -26.03
C LEU A 683 43.37 0.77 -26.43
N PRO A 684 42.79 -0.02 -25.50
CA PRO A 684 42.25 -1.34 -25.83
C PRO A 684 41.29 -1.29 -27.03
N GLY A 685 41.64 -1.96 -28.13
CA GLY A 685 40.83 -1.99 -29.36
C GLY A 685 41.01 -0.80 -30.33
N LYS A 686 41.86 0.19 -30.01
CA LYS A 686 42.20 1.31 -30.90
C LYS A 686 43.71 1.36 -31.20
N ASP A 687 44.04 1.05 -32.46
CA ASP A 687 45.41 1.10 -32.97
C ASP A 687 45.58 2.30 -33.91
N GLY A 688 46.70 3.02 -33.76
CA GLY A 688 47.12 4.06 -34.70
C GLY A 688 48.29 3.59 -35.57
N LEU A 689 48.38 4.15 -36.78
CA LEU A 689 49.46 3.86 -37.72
C LEU A 689 50.54 4.94 -37.63
N LEU A 690 51.74 4.53 -37.25
CA LEU A 690 52.96 5.30 -37.36
C LEU A 690 53.58 5.04 -38.75
N HIS A 691 53.36 5.95 -39.70
CA HIS A 691 53.83 5.77 -41.07
C HIS A 691 55.36 5.84 -41.15
N ILE A 692 55.98 5.12 -42.10
CA ILE A 692 57.44 5.04 -42.26
C ILE A 692 58.12 6.42 -42.44
N SER A 693 57.39 7.42 -42.92
CA SER A 693 57.88 8.81 -43.02
C SER A 693 58.09 9.47 -41.66
N GLU A 694 57.23 9.15 -40.67
CA GLU A 694 57.29 9.67 -39.32
C GLU A 694 58.29 8.89 -38.46
N VAL A 695 58.47 7.58 -38.72
CA VAL A 695 59.53 6.75 -38.09
C VAL A 695 60.93 7.30 -38.36
N ARG A 696 61.14 8.03 -39.47
CA ARG A 696 62.41 8.72 -39.75
C ARG A 696 62.79 9.75 -38.70
N LYS A 697 61.81 10.35 -38.02
CA LYS A 697 62.05 11.31 -36.93
C LYS A 697 62.67 10.62 -35.71
N LEU A 698 62.32 9.37 -35.43
CA LEU A 698 62.95 8.54 -34.39
C LEU A 698 64.38 8.10 -34.74
N ALA A 699 64.70 8.01 -36.03
CA ALA A 699 66.02 7.61 -36.53
C ALA A 699 66.98 8.79 -36.80
N GLY A 700 66.73 9.97 -36.22
CA GLY A 700 67.56 11.17 -36.38
C GLY A 700 67.61 11.71 -37.82
N GLY A 701 66.52 11.56 -38.58
CA GLY A 701 66.41 12.06 -39.96
C GLY A 701 67.08 11.17 -41.03
N LYS A 702 67.65 10.02 -40.65
CA LYS A 702 68.24 9.06 -41.60
C LYS A 702 67.14 8.30 -42.37
N ARG A 703 67.41 7.97 -43.64
CA ARG A 703 66.49 7.20 -44.48
C ARG A 703 66.37 5.77 -43.93
N VAL A 704 65.20 5.46 -43.37
CA VAL A 704 64.83 4.13 -42.90
C VAL A 704 64.35 3.30 -44.11
N GLU A 705 65.03 2.19 -44.41
CA GLU A 705 64.63 1.25 -45.47
C GLU A 705 63.65 0.18 -44.95
N ASN A 706 63.86 -0.34 -43.73
CA ASN A 706 62.92 -1.24 -43.05
C ASN A 706 62.51 -0.70 -41.68
N VAL A 707 61.22 -0.75 -41.36
CA VAL A 707 60.67 -0.28 -40.07
C VAL A 707 61.19 -1.13 -38.89
N GLU A 708 61.50 -2.40 -39.15
CA GLU A 708 62.04 -3.37 -38.18
C GLU A 708 63.44 -2.99 -37.67
N ASP A 709 64.17 -2.13 -38.39
CA ASP A 709 65.50 -1.67 -37.97
C ASP A 709 65.44 -0.60 -36.85
N VAL A 710 64.25 -0.02 -36.62
CA VAL A 710 64.05 1.12 -35.69
C VAL A 710 63.03 0.81 -34.60
N LEU A 711 62.05 -0.05 -34.88
CA LEU A 711 60.97 -0.38 -33.96
C LEU A 711 60.86 -1.90 -33.80
N GLY A 712 60.69 -2.37 -32.57
CA GLY A 712 60.40 -3.77 -32.24
C GLY A 712 58.94 -3.97 -31.84
N VAL A 713 58.37 -5.14 -32.14
CA VAL A 713 57.06 -5.54 -31.60
C VAL A 713 57.17 -5.65 -30.08
N GLY A 714 56.26 -4.99 -29.35
CA GLY A 714 56.27 -4.86 -27.89
C GLY A 714 56.99 -3.62 -27.36
N GLN A 715 57.63 -2.81 -28.21
CA GLN A 715 58.28 -1.58 -27.81
C GLN A 715 57.25 -0.49 -27.45
N LYS A 716 57.47 0.19 -26.32
CA LYS A 716 56.68 1.36 -25.91
C LYS A 716 57.28 2.63 -26.50
N ILE A 717 56.46 3.45 -27.15
CA ILE A 717 56.86 4.72 -27.77
C ILE A 717 55.83 5.81 -27.49
N LEU A 718 56.30 7.02 -27.21
CA LEU A 718 55.44 8.19 -27.03
C LEU A 718 55.04 8.72 -28.41
N VAL A 719 53.74 8.76 -28.68
CA VAL A 719 53.19 9.11 -29.99
C VAL A 719 52.06 10.13 -29.85
N GLU A 720 52.05 11.12 -30.74
CA GLU A 720 51.02 12.14 -30.85
C GLU A 720 50.11 11.86 -32.05
N ILE A 721 48.83 12.12 -31.90
CA ILE A 721 47.84 11.91 -32.95
C ILE A 721 47.80 13.11 -33.88
N THR A 722 48.26 12.91 -35.11
CA THR A 722 48.36 14.01 -36.10
C THR A 722 47.10 14.17 -36.94
N LYS A 723 46.37 13.08 -37.18
CA LYS A 723 45.17 13.10 -38.03
C LYS A 723 44.27 11.92 -37.73
N VAL A 724 42.97 12.17 -37.71
CA VAL A 724 41.92 11.15 -37.74
C VAL A 724 41.29 11.19 -39.14
N ASP A 725 41.22 10.05 -39.84
CA ASP A 725 40.54 9.97 -41.15
C ASP A 725 39.03 9.76 -41.01
N ASP A 726 38.27 9.98 -42.09
CA ASP A 726 36.80 9.82 -42.13
C ASP A 726 36.32 8.39 -41.85
N ARG A 727 37.24 7.41 -41.75
CA ARG A 727 36.98 6.00 -41.41
C ARG A 727 37.47 5.63 -40.00
N GLY A 728 37.86 6.63 -39.19
CA GLY A 728 38.30 6.45 -37.80
C GLY A 728 39.74 5.95 -37.63
N LYS A 729 40.57 5.96 -38.69
CA LYS A 729 41.99 5.57 -38.59
C LYS A 729 42.84 6.71 -38.05
N LEU A 730 43.65 6.40 -37.04
CA LEU A 730 44.52 7.35 -36.36
C LEU A 730 45.92 7.34 -37.01
N SER A 731 46.39 8.50 -37.43
CA SER A 731 47.77 8.70 -37.92
C SER A 731 48.64 9.26 -36.81
N LEU A 732 49.78 8.61 -36.55
CA LEU A 732 50.65 8.92 -35.42
C LEU A 732 51.94 9.57 -35.88
N ALA A 733 52.46 10.49 -35.08
CA ALA A 733 53.84 10.98 -35.15
C ALA A 733 54.55 10.72 -33.82
N PRO A 734 55.84 10.37 -33.83
CA PRO A 734 56.58 10.15 -32.60
C PRO A 734 56.95 11.49 -31.97
N VAL A 735 56.80 11.59 -30.65
CA VAL A 735 57.28 12.75 -29.89
C VAL A 735 58.75 12.51 -29.58
N VAL A 736 59.63 13.26 -30.24
CA VAL A 736 61.08 13.20 -30.01
C VAL A 736 61.43 14.33 -29.04
N GLU A 737 61.99 14.01 -27.88
CA GLU A 737 62.48 15.01 -26.92
C GLU A 737 63.69 15.77 -27.49
N GLU A 738 63.42 16.77 -28.33
CA GLU A 738 64.38 17.86 -28.65
C GLU A 738 63.82 19.24 -28.23
N ALA A 739 62.76 19.29 -27.42
CA ALA A 739 62.15 20.52 -26.92
C ALA A 739 61.78 20.45 -25.42
N ALA A 740 62.65 19.84 -24.59
CA ALA A 740 62.49 19.80 -23.13
C ALA A 740 63.80 20.17 -22.39
N ALA A 741 64.54 21.14 -22.92
CA ALA A 741 65.75 21.69 -22.27
C ALA A 741 65.57 23.11 -21.70
N GLU A 742 64.41 23.72 -21.83
CA GLU A 742 64.09 25.01 -21.18
C GLU A 742 62.68 24.97 -20.57
N GLU A 743 62.57 24.32 -19.42
CA GLU A 743 61.77 24.72 -18.24
C GLU A 743 61.63 23.51 -17.32
N GLY A 744 62.50 23.45 -16.31
CA GLY A 744 62.52 22.37 -15.34
C GLY A 744 61.37 22.48 -14.33
N VAL A 745 60.65 21.38 -14.15
CA VAL A 745 59.88 21.12 -12.94
C VAL A 745 60.13 19.66 -12.52
N ALA A 746 60.65 19.49 -11.31
CA ALA A 746 60.98 18.22 -10.71
C ALA A 746 59.69 17.42 -10.40
N LEU A 747 59.65 16.17 -10.84
CA LEU A 747 58.68 15.16 -10.39
C LEU A 747 59.33 14.35 -9.25
N GLU A 748 58.77 14.49 -8.05
CA GLU A 748 59.07 13.62 -6.91
C GLU A 748 58.56 12.20 -7.18
N ALA A 749 59.44 11.23 -6.95
CA ALA A 749 59.13 9.82 -6.95
C ALA A 749 58.50 9.42 -5.60
N GLY A 750 57.23 9.03 -5.63
CA GLY A 750 56.63 8.22 -4.57
C GLY A 750 56.90 6.75 -4.85
N ALA A 751 57.71 6.11 -4.01
CA ALA A 751 57.93 4.66 -3.99
C ALA A 751 57.27 4.06 -2.74
N GLU A 752 56.68 2.88 -2.97
CA GLU A 752 56.07 1.90 -2.05
C GLU A 752 54.67 2.16 -1.48
#